data_AF-A0A0J6S7W0-F1
#
_entry.id   AF-A0A0J6S7W0-F1
#
_cell.length_a   1.000
_cell.length_b   1.000
_cell.length_c   1.000
_cell.angle_alpha   90.00
_cell.angle_beta   90.00
_cell.angle_gamma   90.00
#
_symmetry.space_group_name_H-M   'P 1'
#
loop_
_entity.id
_entity.type
_entity.pdbx_description
1 polymer ?
#
loop_
_entity_poly.entity_id
_entity_poly.type
_entity_poly.pdbx_seq_one_letter_code
_entity_poly.pdbx_strand_id
1 'polypeptide(L)'
;MPPRAGLLGRGEDFASIGRAVTGASSRTRSRAWWIAFAGACGLLGVFAVTLSWLLIAGVGIWHNNNPVVWALDIVAYDWWIGIACGALLTSATLRLTGAAWRSGIDRIAETTAILAAAAAALYPIIHLGRPWVFYWTLPYPNTLALWPQFRSPLVWDAVDIVSFLGVCLGLWYVGLLPDFAALRDRAFEAALAEADERGRSRRLTLLKAQAYGILALGWRGASTHWERWLMATRTLSGLALVLVVSLQTGASVMLAGTVLPGWHDTLLPVTFLAASLLSGVGVTACLTVLVRRALGLEALITERHLALMARLMLGLGLASAYCYATEIFASLLHGDAFDRAVLVRRLSGAHAWAFWIIVVFALLPVQLFWFTAFRRSGLAVAFVGLAAAIGSFGDHFMLLIVTLSHDFLPSSAHPYSMGAWGLATLAGSVGLFLALLLLGLRTLPMVSIAETRRFAERHPDGRPSGERAPTPAETQEARLWGVSAEFDDAGALAAAVRALKERDFSARIETYGPVPMRRAADALGRPAGILPLLALGAALAGGLAFMALCLYASGIDYVFDVGGRPRFSWQAFMVPSVSFGTLCGGLTTVLALLFQNRLPRLNHPAFAIPGFTRASEDRFFLALEAAGPRFDPARIERALARLAEGRPLMIRRVPL
;
A
#
# COMPACT_ATOMS: atom_id res chain seq x y z
N MET A 1 -15.93 25.29 6.43
CA MET A 1 -14.53 25.36 6.91
C MET A 1 -13.61 24.99 5.77
N PRO A 2 -12.48 25.69 5.55
CA PRO A 2 -11.53 25.28 4.52
C PRO A 2 -11.10 23.83 4.80
N PRO A 3 -10.95 22.97 3.77
CA PRO A 3 -10.76 21.52 3.91
C PRO A 3 -9.58 21.11 4.81
N ARG A 4 -8.68 22.04 5.13
CA ARG A 4 -7.44 21.87 5.91
C ARG A 4 -7.60 21.98 7.44
N ALA A 5 -8.69 22.56 7.96
CA ALA A 5 -8.80 22.83 9.40
C ALA A 5 -8.82 21.54 10.26
N GLY A 6 -7.85 21.38 11.15
CA GLY A 6 -7.78 20.25 12.09
C GLY A 6 -7.23 18.93 11.52
N LEU A 7 -6.55 18.97 10.36
CA LEU A 7 -5.80 17.81 9.83
C LEU A 7 -4.32 17.80 10.25
N LEU A 8 -3.84 18.89 10.86
CA LEU A 8 -2.49 19.02 11.36
C LEU A 8 -2.52 19.82 12.67
N GLY A 9 -1.63 19.50 13.61
CA GLY A 9 -1.43 20.27 14.84
C GLY A 9 -1.08 21.73 14.53
N ARG A 10 -1.53 22.66 15.40
CA ARG A 10 -1.44 24.12 15.14
C ARG A 10 -0.01 24.67 15.01
N GLY A 11 1.01 23.94 15.46
CA GLY A 11 2.42 24.37 15.43
C GLY A 11 3.35 23.50 14.57
N GLU A 12 2.81 22.63 13.72
CA GLU A 12 3.62 21.75 12.88
C GLU A 12 4.02 22.45 11.56
N ASP A 13 5.31 22.40 11.26
CA ASP A 13 6.00 22.91 10.07
C ASP A 13 6.76 21.78 9.33
N PHE A 14 7.45 22.09 8.23
CA PHE A 14 8.18 21.08 7.43
C PHE A 14 9.21 20.29 8.23
N ALA A 15 9.95 20.96 9.11
CA ALA A 15 11.04 20.38 9.89
C ALA A 15 10.53 19.56 11.09
N SER A 16 9.52 20.05 11.80
CA SER A 16 8.85 19.32 12.90
C SER A 16 8.17 18.05 12.41
N ILE A 17 7.45 18.08 11.28
CA ILE A 17 6.86 16.87 10.68
C ILE A 17 7.95 15.84 10.38
N GLY A 18 9.03 16.26 9.72
CA GLY A 18 10.17 15.38 9.43
C GLY A 18 10.78 14.80 10.70
N ARG A 19 11.03 15.64 11.71
CA ARG A 19 11.59 15.23 13.01
C ARG A 19 10.67 14.29 13.79
N ALA A 20 9.36 14.54 13.79
CA ALA A 20 8.38 13.71 14.47
C ALA A 20 8.36 12.29 13.87
N VAL A 21 8.25 12.17 12.55
CA VAL A 21 8.17 10.87 11.87
C VAL A 21 9.49 10.10 11.94
N THR A 22 10.63 10.76 11.68
CA THR A 22 11.94 10.09 11.69
C THR A 22 12.44 9.80 13.11
N GLY A 23 12.14 10.68 14.07
CA GLY A 23 12.46 10.52 15.48
C GLY A 23 11.59 9.48 16.20
N ALA A 24 10.40 9.17 15.69
CA ALA A 24 9.52 8.14 16.23
C ALA A 24 10.19 6.76 16.35
N SER A 25 11.14 6.44 15.45
CA SER A 25 11.93 5.21 15.49
C SER A 25 12.77 5.03 16.77
N SER A 26 13.04 6.10 17.52
CA SER A 26 13.71 6.01 18.83
C SER A 26 12.81 5.38 19.90
N ARG A 27 11.49 5.61 19.83
CA ARG A 27 10.50 5.09 20.79
C ARG A 27 10.28 3.58 20.67
N THR A 28 10.58 3.02 19.50
CA THR A 28 10.56 1.56 19.27
C THR A 28 11.78 0.84 19.85
N ARG A 29 12.67 1.53 20.58
CA ARG A 29 13.73 0.91 21.40
C ARG A 29 13.28 0.55 22.82
N SER A 30 12.01 0.76 23.15
CA SER A 30 11.44 0.45 24.47
C SER A 30 11.40 -1.05 24.76
N ARG A 31 11.39 -1.42 26.05
CA ARG A 31 11.20 -2.82 26.50
C ARG A 31 9.87 -3.39 25.98
N ALA A 32 8.82 -2.57 25.93
CA ALA A 32 7.51 -2.97 25.43
C ALA A 32 7.57 -3.44 23.97
N TRP A 33 8.33 -2.76 23.11
CA TRP A 33 8.51 -3.20 21.72
C TRP A 33 9.19 -4.56 21.64
N TRP A 34 10.25 -4.80 22.44
CA TRP A 34 10.94 -6.09 22.46
C TRP A 34 10.07 -7.24 22.98
N ILE A 35 9.23 -6.99 23.98
CA ILE A 35 8.26 -7.98 24.48
C ILE A 35 7.23 -8.31 23.38
N ALA A 36 6.67 -7.29 22.73
CA ALA A 36 5.72 -7.49 21.62
C ALA A 36 6.37 -8.24 20.44
N PHE A 37 7.62 -7.89 20.11
CA PHE A 37 8.38 -8.54 19.04
C PHE A 37 8.71 -9.98 19.38
N ALA A 38 9.13 -10.28 20.62
CA ALA A 38 9.33 -11.65 21.08
C ALA A 38 8.04 -12.47 21.03
N GLY A 39 6.90 -11.89 21.42
CA GLY A 39 5.58 -12.54 21.29
C GLY A 39 5.21 -12.83 19.84
N ALA A 40 5.41 -11.86 18.94
CA ALA A 40 5.17 -12.05 17.51
C ALA A 40 6.10 -13.11 16.90
N CYS A 41 7.38 -13.13 17.27
CA CYS A 41 8.33 -14.17 16.89
C CYS A 41 7.96 -15.54 17.47
N GLY A 42 7.38 -15.60 18.68
CA GLY A 42 6.87 -16.83 19.28
C GLY A 42 5.73 -17.42 18.44
N LEU A 43 4.76 -16.61 18.04
CA LEU A 43 3.68 -17.01 17.12
C LEU A 43 4.23 -17.42 15.75
N LEU A 44 5.21 -16.69 15.22
CA LEU A 44 5.89 -17.08 13.98
C LEU A 44 6.65 -18.41 14.11
N GLY A 45 7.21 -18.70 15.29
CA GLY A 45 7.79 -20.00 15.62
C GLY A 45 6.75 -21.12 15.60
N VAL A 46 5.55 -20.87 16.17
CA VAL A 46 4.41 -21.79 16.04
C VAL A 46 4.05 -21.99 14.57
N PHE A 47 4.02 -20.93 13.76
CA PHE A 47 3.79 -21.05 12.32
C PHE A 47 4.80 -21.97 11.65
N ALA A 48 6.10 -21.77 11.90
CA ALA A 48 7.16 -22.60 11.34
C ALA A 48 6.99 -24.09 11.74
N VAL A 49 6.70 -24.38 13.01
CA VAL A 49 6.44 -25.74 13.49
C VAL A 49 5.21 -26.34 12.80
N THR A 50 4.11 -25.59 12.68
CA THR A 50 2.89 -26.07 12.03
C THR A 50 3.12 -26.37 10.55
N LEU A 51 3.88 -25.53 9.84
CA LEU A 51 4.23 -25.74 8.43
C LEU A 51 5.15 -26.94 8.26
N SER A 52 6.17 -27.09 9.11
CA SER A 52 7.03 -28.28 9.07
C SER A 52 6.22 -29.56 9.29
N TRP A 53 5.29 -29.55 10.25
CA TRP A 53 4.43 -30.69 10.50
C TRP A 53 3.45 -30.95 9.34
N LEU A 54 2.85 -29.90 8.76
CA LEU A 54 2.00 -29.97 7.56
C LEU A 54 2.70 -30.66 6.39
N LEU A 55 3.98 -30.32 6.14
CA LEU A 55 4.74 -30.91 5.05
C LEU A 55 5.09 -32.38 5.28
N ILE A 56 5.12 -32.84 6.53
CA ILE A 56 5.43 -34.23 6.90
C ILE A 56 4.14 -35.08 6.96
N ALA A 57 3.11 -34.59 7.64
CA ALA A 57 1.88 -35.32 7.93
C ALA A 57 0.78 -35.12 6.87
N GLY A 58 0.88 -34.07 6.05
CA GLY A 58 -0.09 -33.72 5.01
C GLY A 58 -1.25 -32.84 5.52
N VAL A 59 -2.08 -32.40 4.58
CA VAL A 59 -3.19 -31.43 4.82
C VAL A 59 -4.28 -31.93 5.77
N GLY A 60 -4.34 -33.24 6.03
CA GLY A 60 -5.30 -33.83 6.98
C GLY A 60 -5.16 -33.32 8.42
N ILE A 61 -4.03 -32.70 8.78
CA ILE A 61 -3.84 -32.12 10.13
C ILE A 61 -4.84 -31.01 10.46
N TRP A 62 -5.46 -30.38 9.45
CA TRP A 62 -6.45 -29.32 9.64
C TRP A 62 -7.88 -29.82 9.80
N HIS A 63 -8.08 -31.15 9.84
CA HIS A 63 -9.37 -31.82 9.96
C HIS A 63 -10.33 -31.55 8.78
N ASN A 64 -9.80 -31.20 7.62
CA ASN A 64 -10.57 -31.16 6.38
C ASN A 64 -11.18 -32.56 6.16
N ASN A 65 -12.40 -32.61 5.64
CA ASN A 65 -13.11 -33.84 5.35
C ASN A 65 -13.65 -33.82 3.91
N ASN A 66 -14.27 -34.91 3.45
CA ASN A 66 -14.68 -35.03 2.04
C ASN A 66 -15.70 -33.97 1.60
N PRO A 67 -16.71 -33.60 2.42
CA PRO A 67 -17.57 -32.45 2.12
C PRO A 67 -16.87 -31.09 2.31
N VAL A 68 -16.25 -30.90 3.48
CA VAL A 68 -15.54 -29.66 3.87
C VAL A 68 -14.07 -29.78 3.49
N VAL A 69 -13.82 -29.72 2.19
CA VAL A 69 -12.46 -29.76 1.61
C VAL A 69 -11.69 -28.47 1.82
N TRP A 70 -12.41 -27.35 1.92
CA TRP A 70 -11.88 -26.03 2.25
C TRP A 70 -12.36 -25.67 3.64
N ALA A 71 -11.41 -25.59 4.57
CA ALA A 71 -11.66 -25.43 5.98
C ALA A 71 -10.98 -24.16 6.48
N LEU A 72 -10.35 -24.21 7.65
CA LEU A 72 -9.73 -23.04 8.28
C LEU A 72 -8.55 -22.47 7.47
N ASP A 73 -7.92 -23.27 6.62
CA ASP A 73 -6.89 -22.87 5.68
C ASP A 73 -7.39 -21.84 4.66
N ILE A 74 -8.48 -22.14 3.94
CA ILE A 74 -9.06 -21.21 2.95
C ILE A 74 -9.83 -20.09 3.63
N VAL A 75 -10.50 -20.34 4.76
CA VAL A 75 -11.11 -19.25 5.55
C VAL A 75 -10.05 -18.22 5.98
N ALA A 76 -8.87 -18.67 6.41
CA ALA A 76 -7.79 -17.77 6.78
C ALA A 76 -7.20 -17.03 5.56
N TYR A 77 -7.07 -17.70 4.43
CA TYR A 77 -6.69 -17.09 3.16
C TYR A 77 -7.63 -15.94 2.78
N ASP A 78 -8.92 -16.23 2.66
CA ASP A 78 -9.93 -15.25 2.23
C ASP A 78 -10.02 -14.08 3.22
N TRP A 79 -9.89 -14.36 4.51
CA TRP A 79 -9.85 -13.32 5.54
C TRP A 79 -8.65 -12.38 5.38
N TRP A 80 -7.44 -12.91 5.17
CA TRP A 80 -6.25 -12.09 4.98
C TRP A 80 -6.27 -11.30 3.68
N ILE A 81 -6.67 -11.93 2.56
CA ILE A 81 -6.75 -11.22 1.27
C ILE A 81 -7.89 -10.21 1.28
N GLY A 82 -9.01 -10.48 1.95
CA GLY A 82 -10.11 -9.53 2.18
C GLY A 82 -9.64 -8.28 2.92
N ILE A 83 -8.90 -8.43 4.02
CA ILE A 83 -8.27 -7.32 4.75
C ILE A 83 -7.32 -6.54 3.82
N ALA A 84 -6.50 -7.25 3.03
CA ALA A 84 -5.54 -6.63 2.12
C ALA A 84 -6.23 -5.79 1.04
N CYS A 85 -7.26 -6.34 0.40
CA CYS A 85 -8.08 -5.67 -0.61
C CYS A 85 -8.78 -4.45 -0.04
N GLY A 86 -9.41 -4.57 1.14
CA GLY A 86 -10.10 -3.45 1.78
C GLY A 86 -9.16 -2.29 2.11
N ALA A 87 -7.97 -2.59 2.63
CA ALA A 87 -6.96 -1.58 2.94
C ALA A 87 -6.41 -0.89 1.67
N LEU A 88 -6.09 -1.65 0.62
CA LEU A 88 -5.59 -1.12 -0.65
C LEU A 88 -6.64 -0.25 -1.35
N LEU A 89 -7.89 -0.73 -1.41
CA LEU A 89 -9.00 -0.01 -2.02
C LEU A 89 -9.29 1.31 -1.30
N THR A 90 -9.17 1.32 0.04
CA THR A 90 -9.29 2.55 0.82
C THR A 90 -8.20 3.57 0.48
N SER A 91 -6.93 3.16 0.41
CA SER A 91 -5.84 4.05 -0.02
C SER A 91 -6.08 4.60 -1.43
N ALA A 92 -6.38 3.72 -2.38
CA ALA A 92 -6.59 4.08 -3.78
C ALA A 92 -7.76 5.07 -3.96
N THR A 93 -8.90 4.79 -3.34
CA THR A 93 -10.10 5.66 -3.44
C THR A 93 -9.87 7.02 -2.81
N LEU A 94 -9.24 7.09 -1.63
CA LEU A 94 -8.91 8.36 -0.98
C LEU A 94 -7.92 9.19 -1.81
N ARG A 95 -6.96 8.55 -2.48
CA ARG A 95 -6.02 9.22 -3.38
C ARG A 95 -6.71 9.76 -4.62
N LEU A 96 -7.56 8.97 -5.28
CA LEU A 96 -8.27 9.35 -6.50
C LEU A 96 -9.29 10.46 -6.27
N THR A 97 -10.00 10.42 -5.14
CA THR A 97 -10.95 11.47 -4.71
C THR A 97 -10.27 12.75 -4.22
N GLY A 98 -8.95 12.75 -4.04
CA GLY A 98 -8.21 13.91 -3.55
C GLY A 98 -8.49 14.22 -2.08
N ALA A 99 -8.90 13.22 -1.29
CA ALA A 99 -9.23 13.38 0.12
C ALA A 99 -8.01 13.83 0.94
N ALA A 100 -8.03 15.09 1.43
CA ALA A 100 -6.88 15.69 2.12
C ALA A 100 -6.45 14.94 3.40
N TRP A 101 -7.40 14.35 4.12
CA TRP A 101 -7.16 13.61 5.36
C TRP A 101 -6.46 12.26 5.13
N ARG A 102 -6.23 11.84 3.88
CA ARG A 102 -5.48 10.62 3.60
C ARG A 102 -4.04 10.69 4.11
N SER A 103 -3.42 11.87 4.19
CA SER A 103 -2.00 12.03 4.56
C SER A 103 -1.58 11.31 5.86
N GLY A 104 -2.47 11.28 6.86
CA GLY A 104 -2.23 10.58 8.13
C GLY A 104 -2.47 9.06 8.11
N ILE A 105 -3.07 8.51 7.05
CA ILE A 105 -3.59 7.12 7.02
C ILE A 105 -3.09 6.32 5.82
N ASP A 106 -2.82 6.96 4.69
CA ASP A 106 -2.51 6.33 3.39
C ASP A 106 -1.39 5.29 3.53
N ARG A 107 -0.28 5.67 4.17
CA ARG A 107 0.87 4.80 4.39
C ARG A 107 0.54 3.62 5.31
N ILE A 108 -0.31 3.81 6.31
CA ILE A 108 -0.78 2.75 7.22
C ILE A 108 -1.66 1.78 6.44
N ALA A 109 -2.57 2.28 5.60
CA ALA A 109 -3.42 1.46 4.74
C ALA A 109 -2.61 0.65 3.72
N GLU A 110 -1.69 1.29 2.99
CA GLU A 110 -0.80 0.61 2.03
C GLU A 110 0.09 -0.44 2.72
N THR A 111 0.59 -0.15 3.93
CA THR A 111 1.37 -1.11 4.72
C THR A 111 0.51 -2.26 5.22
N THR A 112 -0.73 -1.98 5.65
CA THR A 112 -1.69 -3.02 6.05
C THR A 112 -1.98 -3.96 4.89
N ALA A 113 -2.19 -3.41 3.70
CA ALA A 113 -2.47 -4.18 2.49
C ALA A 113 -1.33 -5.15 2.14
N ILE A 114 -0.09 -4.68 2.09
CA ILE A 114 1.05 -5.53 1.72
C ILE A 114 1.35 -6.61 2.77
N LEU A 115 1.21 -6.27 4.07
CA LEU A 115 1.46 -7.24 5.15
C LEU A 115 0.37 -8.31 5.21
N ALA A 116 -0.90 -7.93 5.05
CA ALA A 116 -2.01 -8.87 4.98
C ALA A 116 -1.90 -9.76 3.73
N ALA A 117 -1.52 -9.20 2.58
CA ALA A 117 -1.29 -9.98 1.37
C ALA A 117 -0.12 -10.96 1.49
N ALA A 118 0.95 -10.58 2.20
CA ALA A 118 2.07 -11.50 2.49
C ALA A 118 1.63 -12.68 3.38
N ALA A 119 0.73 -12.45 4.34
CA ALA A 119 0.13 -13.51 5.14
C ALA A 119 -0.82 -14.40 4.30
N ALA A 120 -1.60 -13.81 3.40
CA ALA A 120 -2.51 -14.52 2.51
C ALA A 120 -1.76 -15.41 1.50
N ALA A 121 -0.70 -14.91 0.86
CA ALA A 121 -0.07 -15.56 -0.30
C ALA A 121 0.55 -16.94 -0.01
N LEU A 122 0.78 -17.26 1.26
CA LEU A 122 1.27 -18.58 1.69
C LEU A 122 0.18 -19.66 1.58
N TYR A 123 -1.07 -19.33 1.90
CA TYR A 123 -2.18 -20.30 1.99
C TYR A 123 -2.47 -21.06 0.68
N PRO A 124 -2.56 -20.40 -0.51
CA PRO A 124 -2.73 -21.06 -1.81
C PRO A 124 -1.70 -22.15 -2.11
N ILE A 125 -0.49 -22.03 -1.55
CA ILE A 125 0.59 -23.00 -1.75
C ILE A 125 0.48 -24.11 -0.71
N ILE A 126 0.38 -23.77 0.57
CA ILE A 126 0.43 -24.74 1.66
C ILE A 126 -0.85 -25.58 1.77
N HIS A 127 -1.97 -25.13 1.22
CA HIS A 127 -3.21 -25.92 1.22
C HIS A 127 -3.19 -27.07 0.20
N LEU A 128 -2.22 -27.07 -0.73
CA LEU A 128 -2.10 -28.14 -1.70
C LEU A 128 -1.66 -29.42 -1.01
N GLY A 129 -2.24 -30.56 -1.40
CA GLY A 129 -1.75 -31.86 -0.94
C GLY A 129 -0.32 -32.16 -1.40
N ARG A 130 0.19 -31.44 -2.42
CA ARG A 130 1.56 -31.53 -2.94
C ARG A 130 2.10 -30.12 -3.23
N PRO A 131 2.52 -29.37 -2.20
CA PRO A 131 2.92 -27.97 -2.37
C PRO A 131 4.14 -27.79 -3.26
N TRP A 132 5.05 -28.78 -3.35
CA TRP A 132 6.28 -28.68 -4.16
C TRP A 132 6.03 -28.64 -5.67
N VAL A 133 4.85 -29.01 -6.17
CA VAL A 133 4.48 -28.92 -7.60
C VAL A 133 3.55 -27.73 -7.91
N PHE A 134 3.41 -26.76 -7.00
CA PHE A 134 2.54 -25.60 -7.21
C PHE A 134 2.85 -24.86 -8.52
N TYR A 135 4.11 -24.87 -8.97
CA TYR A 135 4.53 -24.19 -10.19
C TYR A 135 3.85 -24.73 -11.47
N TRP A 136 3.22 -25.91 -11.45
CA TRP A 136 2.39 -26.42 -12.55
C TRP A 136 1.13 -25.60 -12.81
N THR A 137 0.70 -24.76 -11.86
CA THR A 137 -0.42 -23.83 -12.08
C THR A 137 0.00 -22.58 -12.85
N LEU A 138 1.31 -22.34 -13.03
CA LEU A 138 1.83 -21.20 -13.77
C LEU A 138 1.86 -21.49 -15.28
N PRO A 139 1.59 -20.49 -16.13
CA PRO A 139 1.70 -20.66 -17.57
C PRO A 139 3.15 -20.56 -18.02
N TYR A 140 3.86 -21.69 -18.11
CA TYR A 140 5.23 -21.75 -18.60
C TYR A 140 5.47 -22.93 -19.56
N PRO A 141 6.36 -22.77 -20.56
CA PRO A 141 6.74 -23.87 -21.44
C PRO A 141 7.41 -25.00 -20.63
N ASN A 142 6.94 -26.23 -20.83
CA ASN A 142 7.47 -27.40 -20.12
C ASN A 142 7.61 -28.59 -21.07
N THR A 143 8.39 -29.58 -20.64
CA THR A 143 8.68 -30.80 -21.42
C THR A 143 7.46 -31.70 -21.63
N LEU A 144 6.40 -31.50 -20.85
CA LEU A 144 5.14 -32.23 -21.00
C LEU A 144 4.22 -31.58 -22.04
N ALA A 145 4.58 -30.39 -22.55
CA ALA A 145 3.73 -29.57 -23.43
C ALA A 145 2.32 -29.35 -22.86
N LEU A 146 2.22 -29.20 -21.53
CA LEU A 146 0.95 -29.00 -20.83
C LEU A 146 0.75 -27.54 -20.43
N TRP A 147 -0.51 -27.12 -20.40
CA TRP A 147 -0.90 -25.80 -19.90
C TRP A 147 -1.79 -25.91 -18.66
N PRO A 148 -1.83 -24.87 -17.80
CA PRO A 148 -2.85 -24.77 -16.76
C PRO A 148 -4.26 -24.76 -17.35
N GLN A 149 -5.24 -25.24 -16.58
CA GLN A 149 -6.65 -25.16 -16.96
C GLN A 149 -7.19 -23.76 -16.68
N PHE A 150 -7.14 -22.87 -17.68
CA PHE A 150 -7.60 -21.48 -17.55
C PHE A 150 -9.12 -21.32 -17.37
N ARG A 151 -9.92 -22.38 -17.48
CA ARG A 151 -11.35 -22.36 -17.09
C ARG A 151 -11.55 -22.59 -15.58
N SER A 152 -10.49 -23.00 -14.87
CA SER A 152 -10.53 -23.21 -13.42
C SER A 152 -10.36 -21.87 -12.71
N PRO A 153 -11.32 -21.47 -11.86
CA PRO A 153 -11.19 -20.21 -11.13
C PRO A 153 -10.00 -20.14 -10.17
N LEU A 154 -9.48 -21.27 -9.71
CA LEU A 154 -8.26 -21.31 -8.89
C LEU A 154 -7.02 -20.83 -9.66
N VAL A 155 -6.99 -20.99 -10.98
CA VAL A 155 -5.93 -20.41 -11.81
C VAL A 155 -6.09 -18.90 -11.92
N TRP A 156 -7.33 -18.39 -11.91
CA TRP A 156 -7.59 -16.96 -11.92
C TRP A 156 -7.08 -16.33 -10.63
N ASP A 157 -7.42 -16.94 -9.49
CA ASP A 157 -6.98 -16.50 -8.18
C ASP A 157 -5.44 -16.44 -8.08
N ALA A 158 -4.72 -17.45 -8.59
CA ALA A 158 -3.25 -17.41 -8.64
C ALA A 158 -2.70 -16.20 -9.43
N VAL A 159 -3.31 -15.86 -10.58
CA VAL A 159 -2.93 -14.69 -11.38
C VAL A 159 -3.30 -13.40 -10.66
N ASP A 160 -4.46 -13.37 -10.01
CA ASP A 160 -4.99 -12.21 -9.28
C ASP A 160 -4.09 -11.87 -8.07
N ILE A 161 -3.66 -12.86 -7.29
CA ILE A 161 -2.75 -12.66 -6.14
C ILE A 161 -1.40 -12.11 -6.59
N VAL A 162 -0.79 -12.67 -7.64
CA VAL A 162 0.49 -12.18 -8.16
C VAL A 162 0.33 -10.75 -8.68
N SER A 163 -0.77 -10.47 -9.38
CA SER A 163 -1.09 -9.13 -9.87
C SER A 163 -1.29 -8.15 -8.71
N PHE A 164 -2.02 -8.57 -7.68
CA PHE A 164 -2.28 -7.80 -6.46
C PHE A 164 -0.98 -7.45 -5.75
N LEU A 165 -0.11 -8.43 -5.51
CA LEU A 165 1.19 -8.21 -4.87
C LEU A 165 2.06 -7.25 -5.69
N GLY A 166 2.11 -7.39 -7.01
CA GLY A 166 2.90 -6.52 -7.88
C GLY A 166 2.42 -5.07 -7.86
N VAL A 167 1.11 -4.83 -8.00
CA VAL A 167 0.52 -3.47 -7.98
C VAL A 167 0.59 -2.87 -6.58
N CYS A 168 0.30 -3.65 -5.53
CA CYS A 168 0.36 -3.22 -4.13
C CYS A 168 1.81 -2.85 -3.73
N LEU A 169 2.79 -3.69 -4.05
CA LEU A 169 4.20 -3.40 -3.82
C LEU A 169 4.66 -2.17 -4.61
N GLY A 170 4.23 -2.03 -5.87
CA GLY A 170 4.51 -0.86 -6.69
C GLY A 170 3.99 0.43 -6.07
N LEU A 171 2.73 0.45 -5.63
CA LEU A 171 2.11 1.61 -4.98
C LEU A 171 2.83 1.96 -3.67
N TRP A 172 3.06 0.97 -2.82
CA TRP A 172 3.71 1.13 -1.52
C TRP A 172 5.17 1.62 -1.66
N TYR A 173 5.95 1.01 -2.56
CA TYR A 173 7.35 1.35 -2.77
C TYR A 173 7.52 2.73 -3.43
N VAL A 174 6.77 3.02 -4.49
CA VAL A 174 6.78 4.36 -5.11
C VAL A 174 6.38 5.41 -4.09
N GLY A 175 5.36 5.14 -3.27
CA GLY A 175 4.97 6.01 -2.18
C GLY A 175 6.11 6.32 -1.19
N LEU A 176 6.93 5.32 -0.85
CA LEU A 176 8.04 5.46 0.10
C LEU A 176 9.29 6.11 -0.49
N LEU A 177 9.44 6.17 -1.81
CA LEU A 177 10.63 6.69 -2.49
C LEU A 177 11.12 8.07 -1.98
N PRO A 178 10.27 9.11 -1.84
CA PRO A 178 10.68 10.38 -1.24
C PRO A 178 10.99 10.29 0.26
N ASP A 179 10.28 9.43 1.00
CA ASP A 179 10.47 9.25 2.43
C ASP A 179 11.82 8.54 2.72
N PHE A 180 12.24 7.60 1.87
CA PHE A 180 13.58 6.99 1.94
C PHE A 180 14.70 8.01 1.70
N ALA A 181 14.49 8.99 0.82
CA ALA A 181 15.45 10.06 0.61
C ALA A 181 15.61 10.93 1.87
N ALA A 182 14.51 11.28 2.54
CA ALA A 182 14.55 12.02 3.80
C ALA A 182 15.26 11.21 4.92
N LEU A 183 15.02 9.89 4.99
CA LEU A 183 15.72 9.01 5.94
C LEU A 183 17.22 8.88 5.62
N ARG A 184 17.59 8.79 4.34
CA ARG A 184 18.99 8.79 3.88
C ARG A 184 19.70 10.05 4.34
N ASP A 185 19.14 11.22 4.01
CA ASP A 185 19.79 12.51 4.25
C ASP A 185 19.96 12.76 5.74
N ARG A 186 18.95 12.45 6.55
CA ARG A 186 19.03 12.56 8.01
C ARG A 186 20.03 11.56 8.63
N ALA A 187 20.06 10.32 8.15
CA ALA A 187 21.03 9.34 8.64
C ALA A 187 22.47 9.74 8.26
N PHE A 188 22.66 10.39 7.12
CA PHE A 188 23.94 10.95 6.71
C PHE A 188 24.36 12.12 7.60
N GLU A 189 23.47 13.07 7.87
CA GLU A 189 23.73 14.18 8.81
C GLU A 189 24.05 13.68 10.22
N ALA A 190 23.30 12.69 10.72
CA ALA A 190 23.59 12.07 12.01
C ALA A 190 24.99 11.42 12.03
N ALA A 191 25.41 10.79 10.93
CA ALA A 191 26.75 10.21 10.82
C ALA A 191 27.88 11.26 10.76
N LEU A 192 27.60 12.45 10.22
CA LEU A 192 28.53 13.58 10.21
C LEU A 192 28.64 14.22 11.60
N ALA A 193 27.52 14.38 12.32
CA ALA A 193 27.49 14.93 13.67
C ALA A 193 28.13 13.99 14.71
N GLU A 194 28.03 12.66 14.54
CA GLU A 194 28.68 11.65 15.41
C GLU A 194 30.22 11.59 15.25
N ALA A 195 30.83 12.45 14.41
CA ALA A 195 32.26 12.41 14.09
C ALA A 195 33.19 12.69 15.30
N ASP A 196 32.69 13.25 16.41
CA ASP A 196 33.53 13.67 17.53
C ASP A 196 33.69 12.65 18.68
N GLU A 197 32.86 11.60 18.83
CA GLU A 197 32.90 10.83 20.10
C GLU A 197 32.96 9.28 20.07
N ARG A 198 32.76 8.54 18.96
CA ARG A 198 32.97 7.05 18.92
C ARG A 198 32.91 6.47 17.50
N GLY A 199 34.02 5.92 16.98
CA GLY A 199 34.13 5.41 15.61
C GLY A 199 33.23 4.21 15.21
N ARG A 200 32.76 3.38 16.16
CA ARG A 200 31.93 2.19 15.87
C ARG A 200 30.45 2.53 15.60
N SER A 201 29.95 3.62 16.19
CA SER A 201 28.58 4.12 15.96
C SER A 201 28.44 4.70 14.54
N ARG A 202 29.42 5.52 14.14
CA ARG A 202 29.48 6.16 12.83
C ARG A 202 29.36 5.18 11.66
N ARG A 203 30.07 4.03 11.72
CA ARG A 203 30.01 3.01 10.66
C ARG A 203 28.59 2.45 10.48
N LEU A 204 27.89 2.16 11.59
CA LEU A 204 26.52 1.64 11.54
C LEU A 204 25.54 2.69 11.00
N THR A 205 25.70 3.96 11.38
CA THR A 205 24.85 5.06 10.91
C THR A 205 25.08 5.35 9.42
N LEU A 206 26.33 5.26 8.94
CA LEU A 206 26.64 5.33 7.50
C LEU A 206 26.07 4.16 6.71
N LEU A 207 26.13 2.93 7.23
CA LEU A 207 25.50 1.77 6.59
C LEU A 207 23.98 1.95 6.46
N LYS A 208 23.33 2.56 7.48
CA LYS A 208 21.90 2.93 7.38
C LYS A 208 21.67 3.97 6.30
N ALA A 209 22.49 5.02 6.23
CA ALA A 209 22.39 6.03 5.18
C ALA A 209 22.56 5.41 3.78
N GLN A 210 23.51 4.48 3.62
CA GLN A 210 23.72 3.74 2.37
C GLN A 210 22.51 2.86 2.02
N ALA A 211 21.97 2.10 2.98
CA ALA A 211 20.79 1.27 2.76
C ALA A 211 19.58 2.11 2.32
N TYR A 212 19.29 3.22 3.01
CA TYR A 212 18.24 4.15 2.59
C TYR A 212 18.58 4.84 1.26
N GLY A 213 19.86 5.08 0.96
CA GLY A 213 20.30 5.63 -0.33
C GLY A 213 20.04 4.70 -1.51
N ILE A 214 20.29 3.40 -1.34
CA ILE A 214 19.94 2.35 -2.32
C ILE A 214 18.42 2.32 -2.50
N LEU A 215 17.66 2.28 -1.40
CA LEU A 215 16.19 2.26 -1.45
C LEU A 215 15.57 3.53 -2.05
N ALA A 216 16.21 4.69 -1.88
CA ALA A 216 15.79 5.96 -2.48
C ALA A 216 16.13 6.06 -3.97
N LEU A 217 16.96 5.15 -4.52
CA LEU A 217 17.39 5.11 -5.92
C LEU A 217 17.99 6.43 -6.46
N GLY A 218 18.50 7.30 -5.58
CA GLY A 218 19.00 8.62 -5.96
C GLY A 218 17.92 9.71 -6.06
N TRP A 219 16.76 9.51 -5.43
CA TRP A 219 15.75 10.55 -5.27
C TRP A 219 16.34 11.78 -4.56
N ARG A 220 16.09 12.96 -5.14
CA ARG A 220 16.66 14.26 -4.74
C ARG A 220 15.65 15.40 -4.73
N GLY A 221 14.35 15.08 -4.76
CA GLY A 221 13.29 16.09 -4.69
C GLY A 221 13.23 17.06 -5.88
N ALA A 222 13.71 16.68 -7.06
CA ALA A 222 13.61 17.53 -8.24
C ALA A 222 12.14 17.76 -8.64
N SER A 223 11.80 18.92 -9.19
CA SER A 223 10.42 19.24 -9.64
C SER A 223 9.87 18.17 -10.59
N THR A 224 10.69 17.73 -11.55
CA THR A 224 10.31 16.64 -12.48
C THR A 224 10.12 15.30 -11.80
N HIS A 225 10.89 14.99 -10.75
CA HIS A 225 10.71 13.77 -9.98
C HIS A 225 9.32 13.78 -9.34
N TRP A 226 8.94 14.92 -8.74
CA TRP A 226 7.66 15.09 -8.07
C TRP A 226 6.45 14.99 -9.00
N GLU A 227 6.51 15.61 -10.17
CA GLU A 227 5.41 15.54 -11.15
C GLU A 227 5.13 14.11 -11.62
N ARG A 228 6.20 13.38 -11.97
CA ARG A 228 6.08 11.99 -12.41
C ARG A 228 5.65 11.08 -11.28
N TRP A 229 6.11 11.33 -10.05
CA TRP A 229 5.66 10.60 -8.87
C TRP A 229 4.17 10.82 -8.57
N LEU A 230 3.68 12.06 -8.72
CA LEU A 230 2.25 12.37 -8.60
C LEU A 230 1.41 11.62 -9.64
N MET A 231 1.89 11.55 -10.89
CA MET A 231 1.23 10.78 -11.95
C MET A 231 1.29 9.28 -11.65
N ALA A 232 2.46 8.75 -11.31
CA ALA A 232 2.65 7.32 -11.04
C ALA A 232 1.79 6.83 -9.88
N THR A 233 1.78 7.53 -8.74
CA THR A 233 0.95 7.15 -7.58
C THR A 233 -0.55 7.21 -7.90
N ARG A 234 -1.00 8.19 -8.68
CA ARG A 234 -2.40 8.29 -9.13
C ARG A 234 -2.77 7.18 -10.12
N THR A 235 -1.89 6.88 -11.07
CA THR A 235 -2.08 5.78 -12.04
C THR A 235 -2.11 4.42 -11.35
N LEU A 236 -1.15 4.15 -10.45
CA LEU A 236 -1.14 2.92 -9.65
C LEU A 236 -2.40 2.77 -8.80
N SER A 237 -2.93 3.86 -8.24
CA SER A 237 -4.21 3.82 -7.50
C SER A 237 -5.40 3.51 -8.41
N GLY A 238 -5.43 4.04 -9.64
CA GLY A 238 -6.44 3.68 -10.63
C GLY A 238 -6.39 2.20 -11.02
N LEU A 239 -5.18 1.66 -11.23
CA LEU A 239 -4.98 0.24 -11.51
C LEU A 239 -5.34 -0.65 -10.31
N ALA A 240 -4.96 -0.25 -9.09
CA ALA A 240 -5.30 -0.95 -7.86
C ALA A 240 -6.83 -1.00 -7.64
N LEU A 241 -7.56 0.08 -7.93
CA LEU A 241 -9.02 0.10 -7.86
C LEU A 241 -9.65 -0.95 -8.78
N VAL A 242 -9.22 -1.00 -10.05
CA VAL A 242 -9.72 -1.99 -11.02
C VAL A 242 -9.36 -3.41 -10.58
N LEU A 243 -8.12 -3.63 -10.15
CA LEU A 243 -7.61 -4.92 -9.73
C LEU A 243 -8.34 -5.47 -8.50
N VAL A 244 -8.56 -4.65 -7.46
CA VAL A 244 -9.27 -5.11 -6.25
C VAL A 244 -10.69 -5.52 -6.58
N VAL A 245 -11.40 -4.73 -7.39
CA VAL A 245 -12.77 -5.08 -7.83
C VAL A 245 -12.75 -6.36 -8.65
N SER A 246 -11.79 -6.52 -9.56
CA SER A 246 -11.62 -7.74 -10.36
C SER A 246 -11.38 -8.96 -9.49
N LEU A 247 -10.42 -8.90 -8.55
CA LEU A 247 -10.06 -10.00 -7.64
C LEU A 247 -11.24 -10.42 -6.77
N GLN A 248 -11.91 -9.46 -6.12
CA GLN A 248 -13.05 -9.73 -5.24
C GLN A 248 -14.25 -10.29 -6.01
N THR A 249 -14.48 -9.80 -7.24
CA THR A 249 -15.51 -10.35 -8.13
C THR A 249 -15.12 -11.74 -8.62
N GLY A 250 -13.85 -11.98 -8.94
CA GLY A 250 -13.33 -13.30 -9.36
C GLY A 250 -13.52 -14.36 -8.29
N ALA A 251 -13.14 -14.06 -7.05
CA ALA A 251 -13.28 -14.93 -5.89
C ALA A 251 -14.75 -15.24 -5.54
N SER A 252 -15.65 -14.27 -5.69
CA SER A 252 -17.08 -14.51 -5.45
C SER A 252 -17.77 -15.23 -6.62
N VAL A 253 -17.44 -14.88 -7.87
CA VAL A 253 -18.00 -15.53 -9.07
C VAL A 253 -17.56 -16.99 -9.16
N MET A 254 -16.40 -17.36 -8.64
CA MET A 254 -16.03 -18.78 -8.59
C MET A 254 -16.96 -19.61 -7.71
N LEU A 255 -17.45 -19.05 -6.60
CA LEU A 255 -18.41 -19.69 -5.71
C LEU A 255 -19.82 -19.63 -6.31
N ALA A 256 -20.24 -18.45 -6.78
CA ALA A 256 -21.55 -18.25 -7.39
C ALA A 256 -21.76 -19.04 -8.68
N GLY A 257 -20.68 -19.35 -9.41
CA GLY A 257 -20.71 -20.21 -10.59
C GLY A 257 -20.90 -21.70 -10.28
N THR A 258 -20.84 -22.11 -9.00
CA THR A 258 -21.19 -23.47 -8.57
C THR A 258 -22.70 -23.59 -8.35
N VAL A 259 -23.19 -24.82 -8.32
CA VAL A 259 -24.61 -25.11 -8.03
C VAL A 259 -24.90 -25.30 -6.54
N LEU A 260 -23.92 -25.10 -5.66
CA LEU A 260 -24.10 -25.36 -4.23
C LEU A 260 -25.10 -24.36 -3.60
N PRO A 261 -26.11 -24.84 -2.85
CA PRO A 261 -27.05 -23.98 -2.15
C PRO A 261 -26.31 -23.07 -1.16
N GLY A 262 -26.59 -21.77 -1.18
CA GLY A 262 -25.87 -20.78 -0.36
C GLY A 262 -24.59 -20.19 -0.97
N TRP A 263 -24.12 -20.70 -2.12
CA TRP A 263 -23.10 -20.04 -2.96
C TRP A 263 -23.69 -19.46 -4.23
N HIS A 264 -24.68 -20.13 -4.84
CA HIS A 264 -25.30 -19.73 -6.10
C HIS A 264 -26.19 -18.48 -5.96
N ASP A 265 -25.60 -17.33 -5.67
CA ASP A 265 -26.28 -16.05 -5.47
C ASP A 265 -25.58 -14.91 -6.23
N THR A 266 -26.37 -14.14 -6.97
CA THR A 266 -25.92 -12.94 -7.70
C THR A 266 -25.54 -11.77 -6.80
N LEU A 267 -25.98 -11.76 -5.54
CA LEU A 267 -25.62 -10.74 -4.56
C LEU A 267 -24.23 -10.99 -3.95
N LEU A 268 -23.71 -12.23 -4.04
CA LEU A 268 -22.47 -12.66 -3.39
C LEU A 268 -21.26 -11.74 -3.70
N PRO A 269 -21.01 -11.28 -4.94
CA PRO A 269 -19.89 -10.38 -5.22
C PRO A 269 -19.97 -9.05 -4.45
N VAL A 270 -21.18 -8.54 -4.21
CA VAL A 270 -21.40 -7.29 -3.48
C VAL A 270 -21.21 -7.50 -1.98
N THR A 271 -21.71 -8.62 -1.43
CA THR A 271 -21.55 -8.94 -0.01
C THR A 271 -20.07 -9.17 0.33
N PHE A 272 -19.36 -9.90 -0.52
CA PHE A 272 -17.93 -10.21 -0.38
C PHE A 272 -17.07 -8.93 -0.40
N LEU A 273 -17.37 -8.01 -1.32
CA LEU A 273 -16.69 -6.72 -1.41
C LEU A 273 -16.98 -5.82 -0.18
N ALA A 274 -18.24 -5.76 0.27
CA ALA A 274 -18.63 -4.95 1.43
C ALA A 274 -17.96 -5.45 2.73
N ALA A 275 -17.93 -6.76 2.95
CA ALA A 275 -17.26 -7.39 4.08
C ALA A 275 -15.74 -7.12 4.08
N SER A 276 -15.09 -7.33 2.92
CA SER A 276 -13.65 -7.06 2.74
C SER A 276 -13.28 -5.60 2.98
N LEU A 277 -14.10 -4.67 2.49
CA LEU A 277 -13.92 -3.23 2.74
C LEU A 277 -14.04 -2.89 4.23
N LEU A 278 -15.06 -3.40 4.92
CA LEU A 278 -15.28 -3.14 6.33
C LEU A 278 -14.12 -3.65 7.18
N SER A 279 -13.64 -4.88 6.94
CA SER A 279 -12.52 -5.46 7.69
C SER A 279 -11.20 -4.76 7.38
N GLY A 280 -10.90 -4.44 6.12
CA GLY A 280 -9.70 -3.71 5.74
C GLY A 280 -9.64 -2.28 6.30
N VAL A 281 -10.76 -1.55 6.28
CA VAL A 281 -10.86 -0.23 6.94
C VAL A 281 -10.74 -0.38 8.46
N GLY A 282 -11.35 -1.41 9.04
CA GLY A 282 -11.30 -1.70 10.47
C GLY A 282 -9.89 -1.96 10.98
N VAL A 283 -9.14 -2.85 10.32
CA VAL A 283 -7.73 -3.11 10.65
C VAL A 283 -6.88 -1.85 10.48
N THR A 284 -7.07 -1.12 9.37
CA THR A 284 -6.36 0.15 9.14
C THR A 284 -6.65 1.17 10.25
N ALA A 285 -7.89 1.25 10.74
CA ALA A 285 -8.28 2.15 11.83
C ALA A 285 -7.63 1.75 13.16
N CYS A 286 -7.64 0.46 13.48
CA CYS A 286 -6.97 -0.08 14.66
C CYS A 286 -5.47 0.23 14.63
N LEU A 287 -4.81 -0.02 13.51
CA LEU A 287 -3.39 0.29 13.33
C LEU A 287 -3.11 1.78 13.35
N THR A 288 -4.00 2.62 12.83
CA THR A 288 -3.88 4.09 12.89
C THR A 288 -3.86 4.56 14.35
N VAL A 289 -4.73 4.02 15.20
CA VAL A 289 -4.74 4.33 16.63
C VAL A 289 -3.48 3.80 17.34
N LEU A 290 -3.06 2.57 17.00
CA LEU A 290 -1.84 1.96 17.54
C LEU A 290 -0.60 2.81 17.19
N VAL A 291 -0.41 3.13 15.91
CA VAL A 291 0.69 3.97 15.40
C VAL A 291 0.65 5.34 16.07
N ARG A 292 -0.52 5.99 16.11
CA ARG A 292 -0.71 7.30 16.74
C ARG A 292 -0.18 7.32 18.17
N ARG A 293 -0.51 6.31 18.99
CA ARG A 293 -0.11 6.24 20.41
C ARG A 293 1.32 5.72 20.61
N ALA A 294 1.69 4.65 19.93
CA ALA A 294 2.99 4.01 20.10
C ALA A 294 4.15 4.90 19.62
N LEU A 295 3.92 5.68 18.56
CA LEU A 295 4.91 6.57 17.99
C LEU A 295 4.78 8.04 18.46
N GLY A 296 3.70 8.39 19.17
CA GLY A 296 3.45 9.76 19.62
C GLY A 296 3.21 10.73 18.47
N LEU A 297 2.36 10.33 17.51
CA LEU A 297 2.06 11.09 16.29
C LEU A 297 0.68 11.78 16.37
N GLU A 298 0.23 12.18 17.55
CA GLU A 298 -1.09 12.80 17.77
C GLU A 298 -1.28 14.12 17.01
N ALA A 299 -0.19 14.85 16.75
CA ALA A 299 -0.21 16.08 15.99
C ALA A 299 -0.41 15.86 14.48
N LEU A 300 -0.01 14.69 13.95
CA LEU A 300 -0.16 14.33 12.55
C LEU A 300 -1.46 13.53 12.32
N ILE A 301 -1.79 12.61 13.23
CA ILE A 301 -3.01 11.81 13.22
C ILE A 301 -3.98 12.40 14.25
N THR A 302 -4.68 13.45 13.82
CA THR A 302 -5.64 14.18 14.66
C THR A 302 -6.93 13.40 14.93
N GLU A 303 -7.74 13.84 15.89
CA GLU A 303 -9.08 13.27 16.14
C GLU A 303 -10.01 13.34 14.93
N ARG A 304 -9.78 14.31 14.02
CA ARG A 304 -10.55 14.42 12.78
C ARG A 304 -10.34 13.19 11.89
N HIS A 305 -9.12 12.66 11.84
CA HIS A 305 -8.83 11.42 11.11
C HIS A 305 -9.64 10.25 11.69
N LEU A 306 -9.61 10.08 13.02
CA LEU A 306 -10.34 9.02 13.71
C LEU A 306 -11.86 9.12 13.48
N ALA A 307 -12.42 10.33 13.57
CA ALA A 307 -13.84 10.55 13.33
C ALA A 307 -14.27 10.28 11.88
N LEU A 308 -13.40 10.54 10.90
CA LEU A 308 -13.68 10.23 9.49
C LEU A 308 -13.61 8.72 9.23
N MET A 309 -12.63 8.01 9.80
CA MET A 309 -12.57 6.55 9.74
C MET A 309 -13.79 5.91 10.40
N ALA A 310 -14.23 6.43 11.55
CA ALA A 310 -15.45 5.98 12.22
C ALA A 310 -16.70 6.11 11.33
N ARG A 311 -16.85 7.23 10.61
CA ARG A 311 -17.95 7.41 9.65
C ARG A 311 -17.86 6.46 8.46
N LEU A 312 -16.66 6.22 7.96
CA LEU A 312 -16.44 5.28 6.86
C LEU A 312 -16.83 3.86 7.29
N MET A 313 -16.38 3.39 8.47
CA MET A 313 -16.77 2.09 9.02
C MET A 313 -18.28 2.00 9.26
N LEU A 314 -18.93 3.07 9.76
CA LEU A 314 -20.39 3.09 9.92
C LEU A 314 -21.09 2.90 8.56
N GLY A 315 -20.68 3.65 7.53
CA GLY A 315 -21.27 3.53 6.20
C GLY A 315 -21.10 2.13 5.60
N LEU A 316 -19.90 1.55 5.71
CA LEU A 316 -19.62 0.19 5.23
C LEU A 316 -20.38 -0.87 6.03
N GLY A 317 -20.46 -0.73 7.35
CA GLY A 317 -21.22 -1.65 8.19
C GLY A 317 -22.73 -1.60 7.95
N LEU A 318 -23.28 -0.43 7.61
CA LEU A 318 -24.67 -0.32 7.14
C LEU A 318 -24.87 -0.99 5.77
N ALA A 319 -23.90 -0.87 4.85
CA ALA A 319 -23.94 -1.58 3.57
C ALA A 319 -23.89 -3.10 3.76
N SER A 320 -23.03 -3.60 4.66
CA SER A 320 -23.00 -5.02 5.04
C SER A 320 -24.30 -5.47 5.70
N ALA A 321 -24.87 -4.68 6.61
CA ALA A 321 -26.16 -4.98 7.25
C ALA A 321 -27.30 -5.06 6.23
N TYR A 322 -27.32 -4.16 5.24
CA TYR A 322 -28.27 -4.20 4.13
C TYR A 322 -28.12 -5.48 3.29
N CYS A 323 -26.88 -5.88 2.98
CA CYS A 323 -26.61 -7.11 2.24
C CYS A 323 -27.14 -8.34 3.00
N TYR A 324 -26.84 -8.46 4.29
CA TYR A 324 -27.34 -9.55 5.13
C TYR A 324 -28.86 -9.57 5.26
N ALA A 325 -29.48 -8.40 5.46
CA ALA A 325 -30.93 -8.31 5.50
C ALA A 325 -31.52 -8.78 4.16
N THR A 326 -30.97 -8.33 3.04
CA THR A 326 -31.43 -8.69 1.70
C THR A 326 -31.31 -10.19 1.44
N GLU A 327 -30.18 -10.81 1.79
CA GLU A 327 -29.97 -12.26 1.66
C GLU A 327 -31.00 -13.05 2.48
N ILE A 328 -31.20 -12.67 3.75
CA ILE A 328 -32.17 -13.32 4.64
C ILE A 328 -33.60 -13.16 4.10
N PHE A 329 -34.00 -11.95 3.71
CA PHE A 329 -35.34 -11.70 3.17
C PHE A 329 -35.57 -12.42 1.83
N ALA A 330 -34.59 -12.41 0.93
CA ALA A 330 -34.68 -13.09 -0.36
C ALA A 330 -34.81 -14.61 -0.18
N SER A 331 -34.00 -15.20 0.70
CA SER A 331 -34.07 -16.64 1.02
C SER A 331 -35.42 -17.02 1.65
N LEU A 332 -35.97 -16.19 2.54
CA LEU A 332 -37.28 -16.44 3.15
C LEU A 332 -38.45 -16.32 2.15
N LEU A 333 -38.43 -15.30 1.30
CA LEU A 333 -39.54 -15.00 0.38
C LEU A 333 -39.52 -15.84 -0.90
N HIS A 334 -38.33 -16.05 -1.48
CA HIS A 334 -38.15 -16.62 -2.81
C HIS A 334 -37.22 -17.85 -2.85
N GLY A 335 -36.48 -18.12 -1.78
CA GLY A 335 -35.55 -19.25 -1.72
C GLY A 335 -36.26 -20.60 -1.82
N ASP A 336 -35.59 -21.58 -2.40
CA ASP A 336 -36.11 -22.94 -2.47
C ASP A 336 -36.00 -23.68 -1.11
N ALA A 337 -36.28 -24.98 -1.09
CA ALA A 337 -36.16 -25.76 0.15
C ALA A 337 -34.71 -25.84 0.66
N PHE A 338 -33.72 -25.90 -0.23
CA PHE A 338 -32.31 -26.00 0.12
C PHE A 338 -31.77 -24.66 0.61
N ASP A 339 -32.11 -23.56 -0.03
CA ASP A 339 -31.72 -22.21 0.38
C ASP A 339 -32.26 -21.87 1.78
N ARG A 340 -33.53 -22.18 2.03
CA ARG A 340 -34.11 -21.99 3.37
C ARG A 340 -33.46 -22.90 4.41
N ALA A 341 -33.11 -24.13 4.04
CA ALA A 341 -32.40 -25.04 4.94
C ALA A 341 -30.98 -24.52 5.27
N VAL A 342 -30.27 -23.96 4.30
CA VAL A 342 -28.99 -23.28 4.53
C VAL A 342 -29.18 -22.11 5.48
N LEU A 343 -30.17 -21.24 5.25
CA LEU A 343 -30.46 -20.12 6.15
C LEU A 343 -30.69 -20.58 7.60
N VAL A 344 -31.54 -21.60 7.81
CA VAL A 344 -31.79 -22.16 9.15
C VAL A 344 -30.49 -22.68 9.77
N ARG A 345 -29.64 -23.35 9.00
CA ARG A 345 -28.34 -23.86 9.46
C ARG A 345 -27.38 -22.74 9.84
N ARG A 346 -27.36 -21.64 9.08
CA ARG A 346 -26.55 -20.45 9.38
C ARG A 346 -27.00 -19.78 10.69
N LEU A 347 -28.31 -19.68 10.93
CA LEU A 347 -28.86 -18.99 12.11
C LEU A 347 -28.89 -19.84 13.39
N SER A 348 -29.09 -21.16 13.27
CA SER A 348 -29.39 -22.05 14.40
C SER A 348 -28.70 -23.42 14.37
N GLY A 349 -27.92 -23.73 13.33
CA GLY A 349 -27.19 -25.00 13.22
C GLY A 349 -25.95 -25.08 14.12
N ALA A 350 -25.20 -26.18 13.99
CA ALA A 350 -24.00 -26.47 14.80
C ALA A 350 -22.90 -25.37 14.72
N HIS A 351 -22.89 -24.61 13.64
CA HIS A 351 -21.95 -23.51 13.40
C HIS A 351 -22.60 -22.12 13.47
N ALA A 352 -23.80 -22.00 14.05
CA ALA A 352 -24.51 -20.72 14.17
C ALA A 352 -23.73 -19.64 14.92
N TRP A 353 -22.77 -20.04 15.76
CA TRP A 353 -21.86 -19.10 16.41
C TRP A 353 -21.14 -18.18 15.41
N ALA A 354 -20.86 -18.65 14.18
CA ALA A 354 -20.24 -17.84 13.15
C ALA A 354 -21.17 -16.69 12.73
N PHE A 355 -22.48 -16.94 12.58
CA PHE A 355 -23.47 -15.90 12.29
C PHE A 355 -23.52 -14.85 13.39
N TRP A 356 -23.57 -15.32 14.63
CA TRP A 356 -23.64 -14.42 15.79
C TRP A 356 -22.35 -13.64 15.99
N ILE A 357 -21.19 -14.16 15.61
CA ILE A 357 -19.95 -13.39 15.56
C ILE A 357 -20.05 -12.24 14.55
N ILE A 358 -20.62 -12.46 13.37
CA ILE A 358 -20.82 -11.40 12.36
C ILE A 358 -21.68 -10.28 12.95
N VAL A 359 -22.81 -10.64 13.56
CA VAL A 359 -23.73 -9.67 14.18
C VAL A 359 -23.04 -8.90 15.32
N VAL A 360 -22.43 -9.61 16.26
CA VAL A 360 -21.87 -9.04 17.50
C VAL A 360 -20.58 -8.25 17.24
N PHE A 361 -19.77 -8.65 16.26
CA PHE A 361 -18.45 -8.03 16.02
C PHE A 361 -18.39 -7.15 14.77
N ALA A 362 -19.14 -7.44 13.70
CA ALA A 362 -19.15 -6.62 12.49
C ALA A 362 -20.29 -5.58 12.47
N LEU A 363 -21.52 -5.99 12.76
CA LEU A 363 -22.72 -5.18 12.47
C LEU A 363 -23.16 -4.28 13.63
N LEU A 364 -23.14 -4.78 14.87
CA LEU A 364 -23.55 -4.01 16.06
C LEU A 364 -22.51 -2.98 16.51
N PRO A 365 -21.20 -3.27 16.59
CA PRO A 365 -20.23 -2.32 17.14
C PRO A 365 -20.10 -1.04 16.30
N VAL A 366 -20.24 -1.14 14.98
CA VAL A 366 -20.20 0.04 14.09
C VAL A 366 -21.33 1.04 14.40
N GLN A 367 -22.45 0.60 14.98
CA GLN A 367 -23.57 1.48 15.35
C GLN A 367 -23.19 2.45 16.49
N LEU A 368 -22.15 2.15 17.27
CA LEU A 368 -21.63 3.09 18.26
C LEU A 368 -21.19 4.41 17.63
N PHE A 369 -20.82 4.39 16.34
CA PHE A 369 -20.41 5.58 15.61
C PHE A 369 -21.55 6.48 15.15
N TRP A 370 -22.81 6.22 15.49
CA TRP A 370 -23.87 7.24 15.44
C TRP A 370 -23.61 8.38 16.44
N PHE A 371 -22.98 8.05 17.57
CA PHE A 371 -22.70 8.99 18.65
C PHE A 371 -21.33 9.65 18.49
N THR A 372 -21.27 10.98 18.63
CA THR A 372 -20.02 11.75 18.46
C THR A 372 -18.94 11.36 19.47
N ALA A 373 -19.32 10.96 20.68
CA ALA A 373 -18.38 10.57 21.74
C ALA A 373 -17.49 9.38 21.32
N PHE A 374 -18.09 8.32 20.77
CA PHE A 374 -17.35 7.14 20.31
C PHE A 374 -16.53 7.43 19.05
N ARG A 375 -17.01 8.30 18.14
CA ARG A 375 -16.25 8.70 16.94
C ARG A 375 -14.94 9.44 17.25
N ARG A 376 -14.87 10.14 18.39
CA ARG A 376 -13.66 10.87 18.82
C ARG A 376 -12.75 10.03 19.74
N SER A 377 -13.25 8.93 20.27
CA SER A 377 -12.47 8.03 21.13
C SER A 377 -11.61 7.09 20.29
N GLY A 378 -10.29 7.28 20.34
CA GLY A 378 -9.35 6.38 19.67
C GLY A 378 -9.47 4.92 20.13
N LEU A 379 -9.80 4.66 21.41
CA LEU A 379 -10.02 3.30 21.90
C LEU A 379 -11.26 2.67 21.28
N ALA A 380 -12.37 3.42 21.16
CA ALA A 380 -13.58 2.92 20.51
C ALA A 380 -13.32 2.62 19.03
N VAL A 381 -12.60 3.51 18.34
CA VAL A 381 -12.22 3.31 16.93
C VAL A 381 -11.37 2.05 16.74
N ALA A 382 -10.36 1.82 17.60
CA ALA A 382 -9.55 0.63 17.53
C ALA A 382 -10.32 -0.65 17.87
N PHE A 383 -11.17 -0.61 18.91
CA PHE A 383 -12.00 -1.74 19.31
C PHE A 383 -12.97 -2.15 18.21
N VAL A 384 -13.75 -1.21 17.66
CA VAL A 384 -14.70 -1.50 16.58
C VAL A 384 -13.98 -1.96 15.32
N GLY A 385 -12.81 -1.39 15.01
CA GLY A 385 -12.00 -1.83 13.87
C GLY A 385 -11.49 -3.27 14.01
N LEU A 386 -11.05 -3.67 15.22
CA LEU A 386 -10.66 -5.05 15.51
C LEU A 386 -11.88 -5.99 15.50
N ALA A 387 -13.01 -5.55 16.05
CA ALA A 387 -14.26 -6.30 16.02
C ALA A 387 -14.71 -6.55 14.58
N ALA A 388 -14.66 -5.55 13.70
CA ALA A 388 -14.97 -5.71 12.27
C ALA A 388 -14.11 -6.78 11.60
N ALA A 389 -12.82 -6.86 11.93
CA ALA A 389 -11.95 -7.93 11.43
C ALA A 389 -12.38 -9.31 11.95
N ILE A 390 -12.69 -9.45 13.24
CA ILE A 390 -13.19 -10.71 13.84
C ILE A 390 -14.54 -11.12 13.23
N GLY A 391 -15.44 -10.16 13.02
CA GLY A 391 -16.73 -10.38 12.38
C GLY A 391 -16.59 -10.90 10.95
N SER A 392 -15.67 -10.33 10.17
CA SER A 392 -15.36 -10.79 8.82
C SER A 392 -14.75 -12.20 8.78
N PHE A 393 -14.06 -12.66 9.82
CA PHE A 393 -13.68 -14.08 9.91
C PHE A 393 -14.93 -14.98 9.98
N GLY A 394 -15.95 -14.55 10.73
CA GLY A 394 -17.27 -15.20 10.76
C GLY A 394 -17.93 -15.27 9.38
N ASP A 395 -17.85 -14.20 8.59
CA ASP A 395 -18.37 -14.17 7.20
C ASP A 395 -17.74 -15.29 6.35
N HIS A 396 -16.41 -15.38 6.33
CA HIS A 396 -15.69 -16.36 5.53
C HIS A 396 -15.90 -17.80 6.04
N PHE A 397 -15.94 -17.98 7.37
CA PHE A 397 -16.27 -19.28 7.97
C PHE A 397 -17.68 -19.72 7.56
N MET A 398 -18.65 -18.81 7.61
CA MET A 398 -20.03 -19.09 7.22
C MET A 398 -20.14 -19.42 5.74
N LEU A 399 -19.50 -18.61 4.90
CA LEU A 399 -19.52 -18.79 3.46
C LEU A 399 -18.97 -20.17 3.10
N LEU A 400 -17.80 -20.56 3.60
CA LEU A 400 -17.16 -21.81 3.21
C LEU A 400 -17.69 -23.02 3.99
N ILE A 401 -17.44 -23.06 5.30
CA ILE A 401 -17.60 -24.27 6.10
C ILE A 401 -19.07 -24.63 6.30
N VAL A 402 -19.93 -23.65 6.58
CA VAL A 402 -21.35 -23.93 6.83
C VAL A 402 -22.04 -24.40 5.55
N THR A 403 -21.69 -23.80 4.41
CA THR A 403 -22.19 -24.21 3.10
C THR A 403 -21.68 -25.61 2.72
N LEU A 404 -20.38 -25.89 2.87
CA LEU A 404 -19.79 -27.19 2.52
C LEU A 404 -20.15 -28.34 3.47
N SER A 405 -20.55 -28.04 4.72
CA SER A 405 -20.91 -29.08 5.70
C SER A 405 -22.14 -29.90 5.30
N HIS A 406 -22.93 -29.39 4.36
CA HIS A 406 -24.17 -30.04 3.94
C HIS A 406 -24.58 -29.52 2.56
N ASP A 407 -24.34 -30.35 1.55
CA ASP A 407 -24.73 -30.11 0.17
C ASP A 407 -26.16 -30.63 -0.10
N PHE A 408 -26.43 -31.09 -1.33
CA PHE A 408 -27.72 -31.65 -1.72
C PHE A 408 -28.03 -33.02 -1.12
N LEU A 409 -27.01 -33.81 -0.77
CA LEU A 409 -27.18 -35.21 -0.36
C LEU A 409 -27.09 -35.31 1.17
N PRO A 410 -28.11 -35.85 1.85
CA PRO A 410 -28.05 -36.05 3.30
C PRO A 410 -26.90 -36.94 3.77
N SER A 411 -26.39 -37.84 2.91
CA SER A 411 -25.27 -38.73 3.23
C SER A 411 -23.90 -38.05 3.26
N SER A 412 -23.75 -36.89 2.60
CA SER A 412 -22.54 -36.05 2.64
C SER A 412 -22.62 -34.99 3.73
N ALA A 413 -23.67 -34.99 4.55
CA ALA A 413 -23.77 -34.14 5.73
C ALA A 413 -22.69 -34.50 6.76
N HIS A 414 -21.65 -33.67 6.87
CA HIS A 414 -20.59 -33.90 7.85
C HIS A 414 -20.15 -32.59 8.51
N PRO A 415 -20.19 -32.49 9.86
CA PRO A 415 -19.72 -31.29 10.55
C PRO A 415 -18.20 -31.18 10.44
N TYR A 416 -17.70 -29.94 10.48
CA TYR A 416 -16.29 -29.63 10.61
C TYR A 416 -15.95 -29.34 12.07
N SER A 417 -14.75 -29.73 12.52
CA SER A 417 -14.24 -29.37 13.85
C SER A 417 -12.92 -28.62 13.70
N MET A 418 -12.79 -27.50 14.42
CA MET A 418 -11.54 -26.74 14.42
C MET A 418 -10.46 -27.52 15.16
N GLY A 419 -9.49 -28.06 14.41
CA GLY A 419 -8.33 -28.74 14.96
C GLY A 419 -7.29 -27.76 15.53
N ALA A 420 -6.49 -28.24 16.49
CA ALA A 420 -5.43 -27.44 17.11
C ALA A 420 -4.41 -26.92 16.08
N TRP A 421 -4.07 -27.75 15.08
CA TRP A 421 -3.14 -27.36 14.02
C TRP A 421 -3.68 -26.25 13.12
N GLY A 422 -4.98 -26.26 12.79
CA GLY A 422 -5.60 -25.20 12.00
C GLY A 422 -5.57 -23.86 12.74
N LEU A 423 -5.94 -23.87 14.03
CA LEU A 423 -5.86 -22.67 14.88
C LEU A 423 -4.42 -22.19 15.06
N ALA A 424 -3.45 -23.10 15.18
CA ALA A 424 -2.05 -22.78 15.28
C ALA A 424 -1.49 -22.18 13.97
N THR A 425 -1.93 -22.66 12.80
CA THR A 425 -1.59 -22.07 11.50
C THR A 425 -2.15 -20.65 11.38
N LEU A 426 -3.41 -20.42 11.76
CA LEU A 426 -4.03 -19.08 11.79
C LEU A 426 -3.33 -18.14 12.77
N ALA A 427 -3.09 -18.57 14.01
CA ALA A 427 -2.36 -17.78 15.00
C ALA A 427 -0.93 -17.47 14.54
N GLY A 428 -0.30 -18.42 13.85
CA GLY A 428 1.03 -18.27 13.28
C GLY A 428 1.10 -17.23 12.16
N SER A 429 0.12 -17.18 11.26
CA SER A 429 0.05 -16.15 10.21
C SER A 429 -0.24 -14.75 10.78
N VAL A 430 -0.99 -14.64 11.89
CA VAL A 430 -1.07 -13.40 12.68
C VAL A 430 0.30 -13.01 13.25
N GLY A 431 1.09 -14.00 13.72
CA GLY A 431 2.47 -13.80 14.13
C GLY A 431 3.36 -13.21 13.04
N LEU A 432 3.26 -13.73 11.81
CA LEU A 432 3.94 -13.19 10.63
C LEU A 432 3.57 -11.72 10.38
N PHE A 433 2.28 -11.41 10.37
CA PHE A 433 1.80 -10.04 10.19
C PHE A 433 2.34 -9.09 11.28
N LEU A 434 2.25 -9.48 12.55
CA LEU A 434 2.71 -8.67 13.67
C LEU A 434 4.24 -8.48 13.68
N ALA A 435 5.01 -9.53 13.37
CA ALA A 435 6.47 -9.45 13.31
C ALA A 435 6.92 -8.46 12.23
N LEU A 436 6.33 -8.54 11.03
CA LEU A 436 6.62 -7.61 9.94
C LEU A 436 6.14 -6.19 10.25
N LEU A 437 4.97 -6.03 10.86
CA LEU A 437 4.47 -4.73 11.31
C LEU A 437 5.41 -4.07 12.31
N LEU A 438 5.84 -4.80 13.35
CA LEU A 438 6.75 -4.29 14.38
C LEU A 438 8.12 -3.92 13.81
N LEU A 439 8.63 -4.71 12.86
CA LEU A 439 9.84 -4.38 12.13
C LEU A 439 9.65 -3.11 11.31
N GLY A 440 8.53 -3.00 10.58
CA GLY A 440 8.16 -1.81 9.83
C GLY A 440 8.07 -0.57 10.71
N LEU A 441 7.43 -0.66 11.89
CA LEU A 441 7.30 0.46 12.84
C LEU A 441 8.66 1.00 13.29
N ARG A 442 9.69 0.16 13.25
CA ARG A 442 11.05 0.51 13.63
C ARG A 442 11.87 1.08 12.48
N THR A 443 11.68 0.59 11.26
CA THR A 443 12.57 0.88 10.12
C THR A 443 11.97 1.82 9.08
N LEU A 444 10.64 1.93 9.02
CA LEU A 444 9.90 2.66 7.99
C LEU A 444 9.05 3.79 8.59
N PRO A 445 8.81 4.87 7.84
CA PRO A 445 7.90 5.93 8.24
C PRO A 445 6.45 5.46 8.04
N MET A 446 5.66 5.41 9.11
CA MET A 446 4.24 4.99 9.06
C MET A 446 3.27 6.10 8.65
N VAL A 447 3.74 7.35 8.63
CA VAL A 447 3.02 8.51 8.10
C VAL A 447 3.89 9.08 6.98
N SER A 448 3.30 9.35 5.81
CA SER A 448 4.08 9.88 4.70
C SER A 448 4.55 11.30 5.02
N ILE A 449 5.87 11.51 5.00
CA ILE A 449 6.48 12.80 5.29
C ILE A 449 6.14 13.76 4.16
N ALA A 450 6.33 13.32 2.91
CA ALA A 450 6.07 14.11 1.72
C ALA A 450 4.61 14.61 1.61
N GLU A 451 3.63 13.76 1.89
CA GLU A 451 2.20 14.12 1.78
C GLU A 451 1.75 15.02 2.93
N THR A 452 2.20 14.75 4.16
CA THR A 452 1.83 15.55 5.33
C THR A 452 2.41 16.97 5.23
N ARG A 453 3.64 17.09 4.73
CA ARG A 453 4.31 18.37 4.50
C ARG A 453 3.55 19.31 3.55
N ARG A 454 2.80 18.81 2.56
CA ARG A 454 1.98 19.66 1.67
C ARG A 454 0.97 20.53 2.42
N PHE A 455 0.55 20.11 3.60
CA PHE A 455 -0.38 20.88 4.43
C PHE A 455 0.31 21.96 5.26
N ALA A 456 1.63 21.86 5.45
CA ALA A 456 2.47 22.82 6.19
C ALA A 456 3.02 23.96 5.31
N GLU A 457 2.61 24.07 4.04
CA GLU A 457 3.05 25.10 3.08
C GLU A 457 2.79 26.56 3.52
N ARG A 458 2.15 26.82 4.68
CA ARG A 458 2.02 28.16 5.25
C ARG A 458 2.09 28.13 6.78
N HIS A 459 3.22 28.59 7.33
CA HIS A 459 3.26 29.21 8.65
C HIS A 459 3.11 30.73 8.49
N PRO A 460 2.26 31.42 9.29
CA PRO A 460 2.09 32.88 9.23
C PRO A 460 3.36 33.67 9.56
N ASP A 461 4.32 33.07 10.26
CA ASP A 461 5.35 33.84 10.96
C ASP A 461 6.73 33.83 10.31
N GLY A 462 6.93 33.14 9.18
CA GLY A 462 8.11 33.32 8.31
C GLY A 462 9.47 33.38 9.02
N ARG A 463 9.65 32.72 10.16
CA ARG A 463 10.88 32.84 10.93
C ARG A 463 11.95 31.94 10.31
N PRO A 464 13.08 32.50 9.84
CA PRO A 464 14.19 31.68 9.38
C PRO A 464 14.72 30.86 10.55
N SER A 465 14.70 29.53 10.42
CA SER A 465 15.50 28.64 11.26
C SER A 465 16.99 28.91 10.94
N GLY A 466 17.72 29.40 11.95
CA GLY A 466 19.17 29.68 11.93
C GLY A 466 20.00 28.47 11.50
N GLU A 467 21.27 28.57 11.11
CA GLU A 467 22.40 29.30 11.73
C GLU A 467 23.43 29.60 10.61
N ARG A 468 24.18 30.71 10.71
CA ARG A 468 25.30 31.00 9.79
C ARG A 468 26.55 30.27 10.31
N ALA A 469 27.11 29.38 9.50
CA ALA A 469 28.44 28.79 9.71
C ALA A 469 29.25 28.86 8.39
N PRO A 470 30.59 28.78 8.46
CA PRO A 470 31.56 29.83 8.19
C PRO A 470 31.74 30.21 6.69
N THR A 471 32.19 31.44 6.43
CA THR A 471 33.09 31.82 5.31
C THR A 471 34.53 31.46 5.72
N PRO A 472 35.53 31.24 4.83
CA PRO A 472 35.72 31.84 3.50
C PRO A 472 36.45 30.91 2.47
N ALA A 473 36.83 31.48 1.32
CA ALA A 473 38.04 31.18 0.55
C ALA A 473 38.52 29.73 0.42
N GLU A 474 38.26 29.12 -0.74
CA GLU A 474 39.18 28.24 -1.51
C GLU A 474 38.36 27.37 -2.47
N THR A 475 38.22 27.83 -3.71
CA THR A 475 38.24 26.97 -4.90
C THR A 475 38.41 27.87 -6.13
N GLN A 476 39.64 28.32 -6.34
CA GLN A 476 40.09 28.59 -7.70
C GLN A 476 40.51 27.24 -8.31
N GLU A 477 40.10 27.01 -9.56
CA GLU A 477 40.50 25.89 -10.44
C GLU A 477 39.79 24.53 -10.33
N ALA A 478 38.62 24.41 -9.69
CA ALA A 478 37.75 23.23 -9.91
C ALA A 478 36.80 23.47 -11.09
N ARG A 479 36.64 22.47 -11.97
CA ARG A 479 35.60 22.47 -13.02
C ARG A 479 34.24 22.61 -12.32
N LEU A 480 33.48 23.65 -12.63
CA LEU A 480 32.21 23.95 -11.95
C LEU A 480 31.05 23.14 -12.56
N TRP A 481 30.22 22.53 -11.72
CA TRP A 481 28.95 21.92 -12.14
C TRP A 481 27.86 22.95 -12.39
N GLY A 482 27.81 24.01 -11.59
CA GLY A 482 26.78 25.04 -11.71
C GLY A 482 26.78 26.09 -10.60
N VAL A 483 25.77 26.96 -10.63
CA VAL A 483 25.45 27.90 -9.54
C VAL A 483 24.13 27.48 -8.92
N SER A 484 24.06 27.44 -7.59
CA SER A 484 22.86 27.12 -6.84
C SER A 484 22.39 28.31 -5.98
N ALA A 485 21.09 28.41 -5.76
CA ALA A 485 20.46 29.37 -4.88
C ALA A 485 19.43 28.72 -3.96
N GLU A 486 19.42 29.10 -2.68
CA GLU A 486 18.54 28.58 -1.64
C GLU A 486 17.36 29.54 -1.38
N PHE A 487 16.17 28.97 -1.17
CA PHE A 487 14.92 29.67 -0.87
C PHE A 487 14.19 28.99 0.31
N ASP A 488 13.43 29.79 1.06
CA ASP A 488 12.56 29.34 2.16
C ASP A 488 11.16 28.91 1.68
N ASP A 489 10.69 29.44 0.55
CA ASP A 489 9.35 29.21 0.02
C ASP A 489 9.34 28.73 -1.45
N ALA A 490 8.39 27.84 -1.75
CA ALA A 490 8.19 27.30 -3.10
C ALA A 490 7.68 28.36 -4.10
N GLY A 491 6.95 29.37 -3.64
CA GLY A 491 6.48 30.50 -4.44
C GLY A 491 7.62 31.42 -4.84
N ALA A 492 8.51 31.76 -3.91
CA ALA A 492 9.74 32.52 -4.18
C ALA A 492 10.63 31.81 -5.21
N LEU A 493 10.82 30.49 -5.06
CA LEU A 493 11.52 29.66 -6.04
C LEU A 493 10.86 29.74 -7.43
N ALA A 494 9.53 29.64 -7.52
CA ALA A 494 8.82 29.72 -8.79
C ALA A 494 8.88 31.11 -9.45
N ALA A 495 8.93 32.19 -8.67
CA ALA A 495 9.15 33.54 -9.17
C ALA A 495 10.58 33.69 -9.74
N ALA A 496 11.59 33.18 -9.02
CA ALA A 496 12.97 33.18 -9.47
C ALA A 496 13.15 32.41 -10.79
N VAL A 497 12.54 31.23 -10.92
CA VAL A 497 12.57 30.44 -12.17
C VAL A 497 11.98 31.24 -13.33
N ARG A 498 10.83 31.89 -13.14
CA ARG A 498 10.19 32.69 -14.19
C ARG A 498 11.07 33.85 -14.65
N ALA A 499 11.67 34.58 -13.70
CA ALA A 499 12.54 35.71 -14.01
C ALA A 499 13.83 35.30 -14.74
N LEU A 500 14.32 34.08 -14.51
CA LEU A 500 15.56 33.58 -15.11
C LEU A 500 15.32 32.83 -16.43
N LYS A 501 14.14 32.24 -16.63
CA LYS A 501 13.82 31.45 -17.83
C LYS A 501 13.85 32.28 -19.12
N GLU A 502 13.48 33.56 -19.04
CA GLU A 502 13.47 34.47 -20.20
C GLU A 502 14.89 34.88 -20.65
N ARG A 503 15.93 34.53 -19.88
CA ARG A 503 17.32 34.90 -20.14
C ARG A 503 18.13 33.67 -20.52
N ASP A 504 18.91 33.78 -21.60
CA ASP A 504 19.86 32.72 -21.96
C ASP A 504 21.14 32.82 -21.12
N PHE A 505 21.28 31.87 -20.20
CA PHE A 505 22.48 31.68 -19.37
C PHE A 505 23.35 30.51 -19.83
N SER A 506 23.03 29.84 -20.95
CA SER A 506 23.70 28.60 -21.37
C SER A 506 23.79 27.57 -20.22
N ALA A 507 22.73 27.53 -19.41
CA ALA A 507 22.63 26.70 -18.21
C ALA A 507 21.30 25.97 -18.19
N ARG A 508 21.31 24.72 -17.74
CA ARG A 508 20.08 23.96 -17.51
C ARG A 508 19.55 24.31 -16.12
N ILE A 509 18.32 24.79 -16.08
CA ILE A 509 17.65 25.13 -14.81
C ILE A 509 16.96 23.87 -14.26
N GLU A 510 17.26 23.54 -13.01
CA GLU A 510 16.60 22.51 -12.23
C GLU A 510 16.24 23.06 -10.85
N THR A 511 15.17 22.53 -10.25
CA THR A 511 14.70 22.94 -8.93
C THR A 511 14.51 21.73 -8.03
N TYR A 512 14.89 21.85 -6.76
CA TYR A 512 14.79 20.80 -5.76
C TYR A 512 14.01 21.29 -4.54
N GLY A 513 13.27 20.40 -3.89
CA GLY A 513 12.56 20.72 -2.66
C GLY A 513 11.86 19.52 -2.01
N PRO A 514 11.37 19.71 -0.76
CA PRO A 514 10.88 18.62 0.09
C PRO A 514 9.46 18.17 -0.24
N VAL A 515 8.76 18.91 -1.11
CA VAL A 515 7.37 18.68 -1.51
C VAL A 515 7.20 18.94 -3.02
N PRO A 516 6.12 18.46 -3.65
CA PRO A 516 5.84 18.79 -5.05
C PRO A 516 5.64 20.28 -5.29
N MET A 517 6.44 20.84 -6.20
CA MET A 517 6.45 22.26 -6.51
C MET A 517 5.81 22.53 -7.88
N ARG A 518 4.50 22.34 -8.01
CA ARG A 518 3.82 22.44 -9.33
C ARG A 518 4.07 23.78 -10.03
N ARG A 519 4.04 24.89 -9.29
CA ARG A 519 4.32 26.23 -9.85
C ARG A 519 5.74 26.36 -10.41
N ALA A 520 6.73 25.77 -9.74
CA ALA A 520 8.11 25.79 -10.23
C ALA A 520 8.28 24.89 -11.46
N ALA A 521 7.57 23.77 -11.51
CA ALA A 521 7.59 22.85 -12.64
C ALA A 521 6.88 23.42 -13.88
N ASP A 522 5.70 24.03 -13.70
CA ASP A 522 4.98 24.78 -14.74
C ASP A 522 5.88 25.92 -15.27
N ALA A 523 6.57 26.64 -14.38
CA ALA A 523 7.53 27.66 -14.77
C ALA A 523 8.67 27.09 -15.63
N LEU A 524 9.18 25.90 -15.34
CA LEU A 524 10.19 25.22 -16.18
C LEU A 524 9.65 24.77 -17.55
N GLY A 525 8.33 24.75 -17.76
CA GLY A 525 7.70 24.32 -19.01
C GLY A 525 7.86 22.83 -19.28
N ARG A 526 7.90 22.00 -18.22
CA ARG A 526 7.96 20.54 -18.35
C ARG A 526 6.53 20.00 -18.12
N PRO A 527 5.77 19.69 -19.19
CA PRO A 527 4.36 19.32 -19.06
C PRO A 527 4.17 17.92 -18.47
N ALA A 528 2.90 17.61 -18.18
CA ALA A 528 2.48 16.31 -17.71
C ALA A 528 2.95 15.18 -18.65
N GLY A 529 3.68 14.20 -18.11
CA GLY A 529 4.26 13.13 -18.92
C GLY A 529 3.22 12.14 -19.45
N ILE A 530 3.59 11.40 -20.51
CA ILE A 530 2.77 10.33 -21.14
C ILE A 530 2.62 9.06 -20.27
N LEU A 531 3.07 9.10 -19.02
CA LEU A 531 3.14 7.93 -18.13
C LEU A 531 1.79 7.23 -17.95
N PRO A 532 0.65 7.92 -17.72
CA PRO A 532 -0.65 7.24 -17.64
C PRO A 532 -1.05 6.54 -18.94
N LEU A 533 -0.70 7.11 -20.11
CA LEU A 533 -0.95 6.49 -21.41
C LEU A 533 -0.10 5.23 -21.62
N LEU A 534 1.18 5.27 -21.22
CA LEU A 534 2.05 4.09 -21.26
C LEU A 534 1.51 2.97 -20.38
N ALA A 535 1.06 3.30 -19.17
CA ALA A 535 0.46 2.35 -18.24
C ALA A 535 -0.83 1.73 -18.79
N LEU A 536 -1.72 2.55 -19.37
CA LEU A 536 -2.96 2.08 -19.99
C LEU A 536 -2.67 1.18 -21.20
N GLY A 537 -1.75 1.61 -22.08
CA GLY A 537 -1.33 0.83 -23.25
C GLY A 537 -0.75 -0.53 -22.84
N ALA A 538 0.12 -0.56 -21.83
CA ALA A 538 0.67 -1.80 -21.30
C ALA A 538 -0.39 -2.67 -20.63
N ALA A 539 -1.38 -2.09 -19.94
CA ALA A 539 -2.44 -2.85 -19.32
C ALA A 539 -3.36 -3.52 -20.35
N LEU A 540 -3.75 -2.78 -21.39
CA LEU A 540 -4.56 -3.31 -22.48
C LEU A 540 -3.79 -4.37 -23.27
N ALA A 541 -2.53 -4.10 -23.64
CA ALA A 541 -1.69 -5.05 -24.36
C ALA A 541 -1.44 -6.33 -23.54
N GLY A 542 -1.12 -6.20 -22.25
CA GLY A 542 -0.93 -7.34 -21.34
C GLY A 542 -2.20 -8.17 -21.17
N GLY A 543 -3.35 -7.53 -20.96
CA GLY A 543 -4.63 -8.22 -20.83
C GLY A 543 -5.05 -8.94 -22.11
N LEU A 544 -4.88 -8.30 -23.28
CA LEU A 544 -5.13 -8.92 -24.58
C LEU A 544 -4.19 -10.09 -24.85
N ALA A 545 -2.90 -9.95 -24.53
CA ALA A 545 -1.92 -11.03 -24.66
C ALA A 545 -2.26 -12.22 -23.76
N PHE A 546 -2.67 -11.98 -22.52
CA PHE A 546 -3.08 -13.04 -21.60
C PHE A 546 -4.37 -13.73 -22.04
N MET A 547 -5.34 -12.95 -22.56
CA MET A 547 -6.55 -13.48 -23.16
C MET A 547 -6.22 -14.37 -24.36
N ALA A 548 -5.36 -13.90 -25.27
CA ALA A 548 -4.91 -14.67 -26.42
C ALA A 548 -4.19 -15.96 -25.99
N LEU A 549 -3.39 -15.92 -24.92
CA LEU A 549 -2.76 -17.09 -24.33
C LEU A 549 -3.79 -18.09 -23.80
N CYS A 550 -4.79 -17.65 -23.05
CA CYS A 550 -5.87 -18.52 -22.54
C CYS A 550 -6.64 -19.18 -23.68
N LEU A 551 -6.94 -18.41 -24.74
CA LEU A 551 -7.63 -18.88 -25.94
C LEU A 551 -6.80 -19.90 -26.72
N TYR A 552 -5.51 -19.63 -26.91
CA TYR A 552 -4.58 -20.54 -27.57
C TYR A 552 -4.41 -21.84 -26.78
N ALA A 553 -4.08 -21.73 -25.50
CA ALA A 553 -3.84 -22.89 -24.65
C ALA A 553 -5.11 -23.75 -24.50
N SER A 554 -6.27 -23.16 -24.23
CA SER A 554 -7.50 -23.93 -23.97
C SER A 554 -8.26 -24.36 -25.24
N GLY A 555 -8.03 -23.66 -26.35
CA GLY A 555 -8.78 -23.84 -27.60
C GLY A 555 -8.01 -24.56 -28.70
N ILE A 556 -6.68 -24.51 -28.68
CA ILE A 556 -5.80 -25.04 -29.74
C ILE A 556 -4.83 -26.09 -29.18
N ASP A 557 -4.01 -25.75 -28.18
CA ASP A 557 -2.85 -26.57 -27.80
C ASP A 557 -3.19 -27.66 -26.76
N TYR A 558 -3.92 -27.30 -25.70
CA TYR A 558 -4.30 -28.19 -24.59
C TYR A 558 -5.82 -28.44 -24.59
N VAL A 559 -6.33 -29.06 -25.66
CA VAL A 559 -7.76 -29.31 -25.85
C VAL A 559 -8.20 -30.56 -25.10
N PHE A 560 -8.60 -30.37 -23.84
CA PHE A 560 -9.32 -31.38 -23.06
C PHE A 560 -10.77 -30.97 -22.81
N ASP A 561 -11.67 -31.94 -22.93
CA ASP A 561 -13.03 -31.80 -22.42
C ASP A 561 -13.00 -31.96 -20.89
N VAL A 562 -13.07 -30.83 -20.20
CA VAL A 562 -13.13 -30.77 -18.74
C VAL A 562 -14.48 -30.20 -18.37
N GLY A 563 -15.40 -31.09 -17.99
CA GLY A 563 -16.74 -30.74 -17.51
C GLY A 563 -17.68 -30.20 -18.58
N GLY A 564 -17.53 -30.59 -19.86
CA GLY A 564 -18.45 -30.22 -20.94
C GLY A 564 -18.44 -28.74 -21.30
N ARG A 565 -17.42 -27.98 -20.87
CA ARG A 565 -17.36 -26.53 -21.07
C ARG A 565 -17.00 -26.18 -22.53
N PRO A 566 -17.59 -25.12 -23.10
CA PRO A 566 -17.25 -24.68 -24.46
C PRO A 566 -15.74 -24.46 -24.62
N ARG A 567 -15.19 -24.90 -25.76
CA ARG A 567 -13.77 -24.71 -26.09
C ARG A 567 -13.35 -23.24 -25.95
N PHE A 568 -14.20 -22.35 -26.47
CA PHE A 568 -14.07 -20.90 -26.39
C PHE A 568 -14.89 -20.34 -25.21
N SER A 569 -14.26 -20.28 -24.02
CA SER A 569 -14.86 -19.77 -22.78
C SER A 569 -14.35 -18.37 -22.44
N TRP A 570 -14.48 -17.41 -23.36
CA TRP A 570 -13.87 -16.07 -23.23
C TRP A 570 -14.31 -15.31 -21.97
N GLN A 571 -15.51 -15.58 -21.45
CA GLN A 571 -16.01 -14.98 -20.21
C GLN A 571 -15.18 -15.39 -18.99
N ALA A 572 -14.80 -16.67 -18.91
CA ALA A 572 -13.93 -17.20 -17.86
C ALA A 572 -12.53 -16.59 -17.91
N PHE A 573 -12.03 -16.31 -19.10
CA PHE A 573 -10.68 -15.77 -19.29
C PHE A 573 -10.59 -14.27 -18.97
N MET A 574 -11.72 -13.55 -18.85
CA MET A 574 -11.75 -12.11 -18.65
C MET A 574 -11.11 -11.69 -17.32
N VAL A 575 -11.46 -12.37 -16.23
CA VAL A 575 -10.98 -12.06 -14.87
C VAL A 575 -9.44 -12.10 -14.79
N PRO A 576 -8.77 -13.23 -15.11
CA PRO A 576 -7.31 -13.28 -15.02
C PRO A 576 -6.63 -12.36 -16.04
N SER A 577 -7.22 -12.13 -17.22
CA SER A 577 -6.70 -11.18 -18.20
C SER A 577 -6.72 -9.74 -17.71
N VAL A 578 -7.79 -9.30 -17.04
CA VAL A 578 -7.86 -7.97 -16.44
C VAL A 578 -6.80 -7.81 -15.37
N SER A 579 -6.68 -8.79 -14.46
CA SER A 579 -5.69 -8.75 -13.40
C SER A 579 -4.26 -8.72 -13.93
N PHE A 580 -3.92 -9.62 -14.86
CA PHE A 580 -2.60 -9.62 -15.51
C PHE A 580 -2.33 -8.30 -16.27
N GLY A 581 -3.34 -7.75 -16.94
CA GLY A 581 -3.25 -6.42 -17.55
C GLY A 581 -2.89 -5.34 -16.52
N THR A 582 -3.59 -5.29 -15.38
CA THR A 582 -3.27 -4.30 -14.33
C THR A 582 -1.85 -4.47 -13.76
N LEU A 583 -1.34 -5.71 -13.67
CA LEU A 583 0.06 -5.98 -13.32
C LEU A 583 1.03 -5.38 -14.35
N CYS A 584 0.81 -5.63 -15.65
CA CYS A 584 1.63 -5.04 -16.72
C CYS A 584 1.62 -3.51 -16.67
N GLY A 585 0.44 -2.91 -16.46
CA GLY A 585 0.28 -1.47 -16.29
C GLY A 585 1.01 -0.93 -15.06
N GLY A 586 0.95 -1.66 -13.94
CA GLY A 586 1.61 -1.31 -12.68
C GLY A 586 3.13 -1.35 -12.80
N LEU A 587 3.68 -2.44 -13.34
CA LEU A 587 5.11 -2.57 -13.63
C LEU A 587 5.60 -1.49 -14.58
N THR A 588 4.85 -1.24 -15.67
CA THR A 588 5.16 -0.17 -16.62
C THR A 588 5.15 1.20 -15.95
N THR A 589 4.21 1.45 -15.04
CA THR A 589 4.16 2.71 -14.28
C THR A 589 5.42 2.93 -13.44
N VAL A 590 5.85 1.90 -12.71
CA VAL A 590 7.08 1.95 -11.90
C VAL A 590 8.31 2.14 -12.79
N LEU A 591 8.44 1.33 -13.85
CA LEU A 591 9.59 1.42 -14.77
C LEU A 591 9.63 2.77 -15.51
N ALA A 592 8.50 3.28 -15.98
CA ALA A 592 8.41 4.58 -16.63
C ALA A 592 8.78 5.72 -15.67
N LEU A 593 8.35 5.66 -14.41
CA LEU A 593 8.75 6.62 -13.37
C LEU A 593 10.28 6.65 -13.21
N LEU A 594 10.89 5.47 -13.07
CA LEU A 594 12.34 5.32 -12.87
C LEU A 594 13.13 5.78 -14.11
N PHE A 595 12.76 5.28 -15.29
CA PHE A 595 13.45 5.59 -16.54
C PHE A 595 13.36 7.07 -16.90
N GLN A 596 12.16 7.66 -16.83
CA GLN A 596 11.98 9.08 -17.15
C GLN A 596 12.75 9.98 -16.17
N ASN A 597 12.82 9.61 -14.89
CA ASN A 597 13.61 10.31 -13.86
C ASN A 597 15.11 10.00 -13.90
N ARG A 598 15.56 9.08 -14.77
CA ARG A 598 16.94 8.59 -14.83
C ARG A 598 17.41 8.05 -13.46
N LEU A 599 16.55 7.24 -12.83
CA LEU A 599 16.86 6.49 -11.61
C LEU A 599 17.09 5.01 -11.97
N PRO A 600 18.01 4.30 -11.30
CA PRO A 600 18.77 4.73 -10.14
C PRO A 600 19.93 5.68 -10.48
N ARG A 601 20.12 6.74 -9.68
CA ARG A 601 21.28 7.64 -9.79
C ARG A 601 21.81 7.99 -8.41
N LEU A 602 22.48 7.02 -7.81
CA LEU A 602 22.97 7.07 -6.42
C LEU A 602 24.00 8.18 -6.18
N ASN A 603 24.74 8.59 -7.22
CA ASN A 603 25.61 9.77 -7.19
C ASN A 603 25.12 10.83 -8.19
N HIS A 604 24.97 12.05 -7.71
CA HIS A 604 24.60 13.22 -8.50
C HIS A 604 25.34 14.45 -7.96
N PRO A 605 25.88 15.33 -8.81
CA PRO A 605 26.61 16.51 -8.35
C PRO A 605 25.79 17.46 -7.45
N ALA A 606 24.46 17.48 -7.60
CA ALA A 606 23.57 18.19 -6.68
C ALA A 606 23.75 17.78 -5.19
N PHE A 607 24.15 16.53 -4.89
CA PHE A 607 24.43 16.11 -3.51
C PHE A 607 25.70 16.77 -2.93
N ALA A 608 26.57 17.34 -3.78
CA ALA A 608 27.73 18.13 -3.36
C ALA A 608 27.39 19.60 -3.06
N ILE A 609 26.14 20.04 -3.28
CA ILE A 609 25.69 21.37 -2.85
C ILE A 609 25.77 21.40 -1.31
N PRO A 610 26.49 22.37 -0.71
CA PRO A 610 26.54 22.50 0.75
C PRO A 610 25.14 22.66 1.35
N GLY A 611 24.78 21.83 2.33
CA GLY A 611 23.47 21.85 2.98
C GLY A 611 22.31 21.27 2.14
N PHE A 612 22.59 20.57 1.04
CA PHE A 612 21.55 20.00 0.16
C PHE A 612 20.65 18.98 0.83
N THR A 613 21.09 18.36 1.93
CA THR A 613 20.26 17.49 2.78
C THR A 613 18.97 18.19 3.22
N ARG A 614 18.98 19.54 3.35
CA ARG A 614 17.77 20.33 3.64
C ARG A 614 16.74 20.33 2.51
N ALA A 615 17.11 19.94 1.28
CA ALA A 615 16.18 19.80 0.17
C ALA A 615 15.16 18.68 0.39
N SER A 616 15.47 17.71 1.26
CA SER A 616 14.53 16.69 1.71
C SER A 616 13.93 17.00 3.08
N GLU A 617 14.23 18.16 3.67
CA GLU A 617 13.70 18.61 4.96
C GLU A 617 12.77 19.80 4.84
N ASP A 618 13.31 21.00 4.59
CA ASP A 618 12.59 22.27 4.74
C ASP A 618 13.03 23.38 3.76
N ARG A 619 13.98 23.14 2.87
CA ARG A 619 14.53 24.16 1.94
C ARG A 619 14.29 23.86 0.48
N PHE A 620 14.23 24.92 -0.31
CA PHE A 620 14.07 24.87 -1.75
C PHE A 620 15.36 25.34 -2.43
N PHE A 621 15.79 24.64 -3.47
CA PHE A 621 17.02 24.94 -4.19
C PHE A 621 16.73 25.15 -5.67
N LEU A 622 17.34 26.18 -6.24
CA LEU A 622 17.46 26.39 -7.68
C LEU A 622 18.89 26.08 -8.09
N ALA A 623 19.09 25.23 -9.10
CA ALA A 623 20.41 24.97 -9.66
C ALA A 623 20.42 25.33 -11.15
N LEU A 624 21.44 26.08 -11.56
CA LEU A 624 21.77 26.37 -12.95
C LEU A 624 23.01 25.56 -13.31
N GLU A 625 22.78 24.38 -13.91
CA GLU A 625 23.83 23.44 -14.33
C GLU A 625 24.52 23.95 -15.59
N ALA A 626 25.86 23.91 -15.63
CA ALA A 626 26.62 24.35 -16.79
C ALA A 626 26.31 23.48 -18.02
N ALA A 627 25.77 24.07 -19.09
CA ALA A 627 25.32 23.35 -20.28
C ALA A 627 26.17 23.65 -21.54
N GLY A 628 27.27 24.40 -21.42
CA GLY A 628 28.14 24.69 -22.56
C GLY A 628 29.30 25.65 -22.24
N PRO A 629 30.15 25.98 -23.24
CA PRO A 629 31.34 26.81 -23.07
C PRO A 629 31.06 28.29 -22.79
N ARG A 630 29.82 28.76 -22.98
CA ARG A 630 29.38 30.13 -22.69
C ARG A 630 28.83 30.31 -21.27
N PHE A 631 28.95 29.30 -20.41
CA PHE A 631 28.48 29.35 -19.03
C PHE A 631 29.32 30.35 -18.22
N ASP A 632 28.70 31.46 -17.81
CA ASP A 632 29.32 32.47 -16.94
C ASP A 632 28.65 32.45 -15.54
N PRO A 633 29.32 31.88 -14.52
CA PRO A 633 28.76 31.82 -13.16
C PRO A 633 28.54 33.21 -12.56
N ALA A 634 29.38 34.21 -12.87
CA ALA A 634 29.26 35.56 -12.32
C ALA A 634 28.06 36.33 -12.89
N ARG A 635 27.65 36.03 -14.13
CA ARG A 635 26.42 36.56 -14.72
C ARG A 635 25.17 35.99 -14.04
N ILE A 636 25.19 34.71 -13.68
CA ILE A 636 24.10 34.02 -12.99
C ILE A 636 23.97 34.54 -11.55
N GLU A 637 25.08 34.67 -10.82
CA GLU A 637 25.10 35.24 -9.46
C GLU A 637 24.50 36.65 -9.42
N ARG A 638 24.90 37.52 -10.35
CA ARG A 638 24.34 38.88 -10.46
C ARG A 638 22.86 38.88 -10.79
N ALA A 639 22.39 37.95 -11.62
CA ALA A 639 20.97 37.85 -11.96
C ALA A 639 20.14 37.39 -10.76
N LEU A 640 20.62 36.39 -10.01
CA LEU A 640 19.99 35.90 -8.78
C LEU A 640 19.96 36.96 -7.68
N ALA A 641 21.03 37.74 -7.51
CA ALA A 641 21.10 38.81 -6.52
C ALA A 641 20.16 39.99 -6.82
N ARG A 642 19.74 40.17 -8.08
CA ARG A 642 18.88 41.27 -8.54
C ARG A 642 17.40 40.88 -8.67
N LEU A 643 16.99 39.72 -8.17
CA LEU A 643 15.59 39.30 -8.19
C LEU A 643 14.72 40.27 -7.37
N ALA A 644 13.66 40.81 -7.99
CA ALA A 644 12.75 41.77 -7.37
C ALA A 644 11.79 41.09 -6.37
N GLU A 645 11.37 39.85 -6.65
CA GLU A 645 10.55 39.01 -5.78
C GLU A 645 11.31 37.73 -5.41
N GLY A 646 11.30 37.36 -4.12
CA GLY A 646 11.94 36.14 -3.63
C GLY A 646 13.47 36.24 -3.63
N ARG A 647 14.05 37.02 -2.70
CA ARG A 647 15.50 37.09 -2.55
C ARG A 647 16.04 35.73 -2.12
N PRO A 648 17.06 35.18 -2.80
CA PRO A 648 17.67 33.94 -2.38
C PRO A 648 18.32 34.14 -1.02
N LEU A 649 18.15 33.18 -0.12
CA LEU A 649 18.81 33.16 1.19
C LEU A 649 20.33 33.11 1.00
N MET A 650 20.77 32.30 0.03
CA MET A 650 22.17 32.06 -0.27
C MET A 650 22.37 31.75 -1.75
N ILE A 651 23.54 32.10 -2.30
CA ILE A 651 23.99 31.76 -3.65
C ILE A 651 25.38 31.10 -3.54
N ARG A 652 25.58 29.96 -4.21
CA ARG A 652 26.82 29.17 -4.13
C ARG A 652 27.22 28.60 -5.49
N ARG A 653 28.53 28.59 -5.77
CA ARG A 653 29.11 27.80 -6.87
C ARG A 653 29.26 26.34 -6.42
N VAL A 654 28.96 25.41 -7.31
CA VAL A 654 28.97 23.97 -7.03
C VAL A 654 30.09 23.32 -7.86
N PRO A 655 31.06 22.64 -7.24
CA PRO A 655 32.10 21.90 -7.97
C PRO A 655 31.52 20.65 -8.66
N LEU A 656 32.20 20.16 -9.71
CA LEU A 656 31.82 18.97 -10.47
C LEU A 656 32.12 17.66 -9.73
#